data_AF-A0AAJ0ENP1-F1
#
_entry.id   AF-A0AAJ0ENP1-F1
#
_cell.length_a   1.000
_cell.length_b   1.000
_cell.length_c   1.000
_cell.angle_alpha   90.00
_cell.angle_beta   90.00
_cell.angle_gamma   90.00
#
_symmetry.space_group_name_H-M   'P 1'
#
loop_
_entity.id
_entity.type
_entity.pdbx_description
1 polymer ?
#
loop_
_entity_poly.entity_id
_entity_poly.type
_entity_poly.pdbx_seq_one_letter_code
_entity_poly.pdbx_strand_id
1 'polypeptide(L)'
;MCGLYLIMSQKPPPDRKIATSSPHARPHSEISWRDTPELPRAEEIMKEACILPKKNGLNAVYPTKSAYLRAQYDLLRFEGVEPLRRAVQEYKSAPEMAESTETSIYTDVFVRGVNIIRLGVMVRVTLSAVRARQLINWPASQRVVPGTIVALSPASDRFRTQCIVAVVTGRYDELAGSSSAPPPLDLEFSDPGITAGFMEPDQEYVMVEARSNYFEAVRHVLEGLKQTAEDDSPFDKYFVGQLNIVGMPNSFSPSSTTLDISALHDGLQRPQPIHIPVQGDIPIHIQQKTRLDQSQLQALQRMTTKELAIVQGPPGTGKTHTSMAALKVLLSTQRSNVPIIVTAQKNDTVDELLVRCHQLGVAFVRLGGQAKDEVVASRTLFNLRMRSRGKTWSKSALEKRLVSLRSQARLLLQRCFPPAHQQLILPEHFREVGLISAEQHVSVMKCWDGDLKSIAGEGSRHPLGPWLSDRLLSKMPHRSVHVPISDGVDDEEAASGSGVSDKGSACNKKEQLSGKPIPIARWNSIKDSSGVAVSDKLAQELLAHNGNLWLIAPKYRGMVYQYLERRYITSTKLALSAVFKQLDNVVQKLKVTRWQEDITAIRDSKARIIGCTTTGLTKYRKLIAALRPRIMMIEEAAETREANITAALFPSLEQIILVGDHMQLAPHADVLELSKPPFYLNVSLFQRLVERGLEHSTLQVQRRMAPDIRKLLSAWYPLLVDHPSTLDREAVPGMGSKSLLWFNHQRPESSNRYCSKVNTFEADMIVGLYSHLVSNGTSPSEITILTFYSGQKACIENGLRQTRSVGRLGPEVQTVDGYQGRENSIILISITRSPEDRSKPDAGFLNDLRRAIVALSRPRHLLVILGDMQNLLASSARPIWSEVLIRMEAPPTDYIPVFCKAHGSEIRIQQPGDWARLAGKGGCSMRCGRTTGARGAICGRKCHGMLTGSGV
;
A
#
# COMPACT_ATOMS: atom_id res chain seq x y z
N MET A 1 39.44 -62.35 6.42
CA MET A 1 40.12 -62.12 7.71
C MET A 1 39.06 -61.64 8.70
N CYS A 2 38.32 -62.58 9.32
CA CYS A 2 38.52 -63.11 10.69
C CYS A 2 38.25 -62.03 11.77
N GLY A 3 37.34 -62.17 12.76
CA GLY A 3 36.53 -63.29 13.28
C GLY A 3 35.36 -62.77 14.14
N LEU A 4 34.21 -63.48 14.29
CA LEU A 4 33.90 -64.56 15.28
C LEU A 4 33.91 -64.02 16.73
N TYR A 5 32.85 -64.02 17.56
CA TYR A 5 31.86 -65.05 18.00
C TYR A 5 30.59 -64.32 18.59
N LEU A 6 29.30 -64.70 18.40
CA LEU A 6 28.52 -65.87 18.91
C LEU A 6 28.45 -65.88 20.46
N ILE A 7 27.31 -65.69 21.15
CA ILE A 7 26.32 -66.74 21.49
C ILE A 7 25.17 -66.18 22.39
N MET A 8 23.91 -66.45 21.97
CA MET A 8 22.75 -67.01 22.73
C MET A 8 22.19 -66.27 23.98
N SER A 9 20.91 -66.33 24.37
CA SER A 9 19.65 -66.92 23.87
C SER A 9 18.58 -66.70 24.97
N GLN A 10 17.35 -66.33 24.56
CA GLN A 10 16.02 -66.68 25.14
C GLN A 10 15.75 -66.43 26.65
N LYS A 11 14.61 -65.92 27.11
CA LYS A 11 13.21 -66.42 27.05
C LYS A 11 12.27 -65.32 27.65
N PRO A 12 10.93 -65.48 27.66
CA PRO A 12 9.94 -64.40 27.57
C PRO A 12 9.17 -64.17 28.91
N PRO A 13 7.93 -63.61 28.90
CA PRO A 13 7.52 -62.41 29.63
C PRO A 13 6.92 -62.69 31.03
N PRO A 14 6.50 -61.65 31.77
CA PRO A 14 5.08 -61.63 32.13
C PRO A 14 4.41 -60.24 32.17
N ASP A 15 3.09 -60.35 32.26
CA ASP A 15 2.02 -59.36 32.22
C ASP A 15 1.98 -58.29 33.32
N ARG A 16 1.39 -57.16 32.90
CA ARG A 16 0.44 -56.26 33.59
C ARG A 16 0.78 -55.70 34.98
N LYS A 17 0.99 -54.38 35.00
CA LYS A 17 0.28 -53.47 35.93
C LYS A 17 -0.36 -52.31 35.16
N ILE A 18 -1.65 -52.12 35.41
CA ILE A 18 -2.49 -51.03 34.92
C ILE A 18 -2.10 -49.76 35.69
N ALA A 19 -1.74 -48.70 34.98
CA ALA A 19 -1.64 -47.35 35.52
C ALA A 19 -2.49 -46.42 34.65
N THR A 20 -3.44 -45.77 35.30
CA THR A 20 -4.39 -44.80 34.75
C THR A 20 -3.67 -43.56 34.21
N SER A 21 -3.66 -43.37 32.88
CA SER A 21 -3.15 -42.15 32.24
C SER A 21 -4.30 -41.15 32.02
N SER A 22 -4.17 -39.97 32.63
CA SER A 22 -4.95 -38.78 32.30
C SER A 22 -4.64 -38.28 30.87
N PRO A 23 -5.58 -37.60 30.19
CA PRO A 23 -5.38 -37.09 28.84
C PRO A 23 -4.68 -35.73 28.88
N HIS A 24 -3.36 -35.71 29.03
CA HIS A 24 -2.58 -34.49 28.83
C HIS A 24 -1.76 -34.54 27.54
N ALA A 25 -2.08 -33.56 26.67
CA ALA A 25 -1.23 -32.91 25.67
C ALA A 25 -0.41 -33.81 24.73
N ARG A 26 -0.95 -34.06 23.54
CA ARG A 26 -0.11 -34.34 22.36
C ARG A 26 0.71 -33.09 22.05
N PRO A 27 2.00 -33.19 21.66
CA PRO A 27 2.77 -32.06 21.18
C PRO A 27 2.09 -31.48 19.93
N HIS A 28 1.89 -30.16 19.89
CA HIS A 28 1.40 -29.48 18.70
C HIS A 28 2.25 -29.86 17.49
N SER A 29 1.66 -30.55 16.51
CA SER A 29 2.26 -30.71 15.19
C SER A 29 2.52 -29.31 14.64
N GLU A 30 3.78 -28.94 14.38
CA GLU A 30 4.10 -27.66 13.73
C GLU A 30 3.32 -27.58 12.41
N ILE A 31 2.39 -26.63 12.32
CA ILE A 31 1.64 -26.36 11.10
C ILE A 31 2.67 -25.92 10.05
N SER A 32 2.63 -26.53 8.87
CA SER A 32 3.48 -26.09 7.75
C SER A 32 3.24 -24.61 7.48
N TRP A 33 4.29 -23.85 7.19
CA TRP A 33 4.16 -22.42 6.85
C TRP A 33 3.22 -22.19 5.65
N ARG A 34 3.06 -23.21 4.80
CA ARG A 34 2.11 -23.22 3.66
C ARG A 34 0.65 -23.24 4.11
N ASP A 35 0.35 -23.93 5.20
CA ASP A 35 -1.01 -24.08 5.76
C ASP A 35 -1.37 -22.96 6.75
N THR A 36 -0.45 -22.03 6.99
CA THR A 36 -0.69 -20.90 7.89
C THR A 36 -1.77 -19.98 7.31
N PRO A 37 -2.81 -19.56 8.05
CA PRO A 37 -3.87 -18.73 7.49
C PRO A 37 -3.38 -17.38 6.95
N GLU A 38 -4.05 -16.86 5.92
CA GLU A 38 -3.71 -15.55 5.34
C GLU A 38 -3.76 -14.43 6.39
N LEU A 39 -4.80 -14.40 7.23
CA LEU A 39 -4.95 -13.46 8.34
C LEU A 39 -4.24 -13.97 9.61
N PRO A 40 -3.65 -13.07 10.43
CA PRO A 40 -3.13 -13.45 11.74
C PRO A 40 -4.22 -13.96 12.65
N ARG A 41 -3.86 -15.01 13.40
CA ARG A 41 -4.72 -15.54 14.44
C ARG A 41 -4.68 -14.60 15.64
N ALA A 42 -5.75 -14.60 16.41
CA ALA A 42 -5.82 -13.89 17.69
C ALA A 42 -4.62 -14.21 18.59
N GLU A 43 -4.21 -15.48 18.64
CA GLU A 43 -3.04 -15.96 19.39
C GLU A 43 -1.72 -15.29 18.94
N GLU A 44 -1.57 -15.00 17.65
CA GLU A 44 -0.39 -14.38 17.07
C GLU A 44 -0.29 -12.90 17.50
N ILE A 45 -1.43 -12.20 17.54
CA ILE A 45 -1.55 -10.80 17.98
C ILE A 45 -1.43 -10.66 19.50
N MET A 46 -1.91 -11.65 20.25
CA MET A 46 -1.94 -11.60 21.71
C MET A 46 -0.63 -12.05 22.37
N LYS A 47 0.31 -12.58 21.60
CA LYS A 47 1.59 -13.09 22.09
C LYS A 47 2.48 -11.97 22.63
N GLU A 48 2.90 -12.10 23.88
CA GLU A 48 3.75 -11.10 24.56
C GLU A 48 5.20 -11.16 24.05
N ALA A 49 5.75 -12.36 23.92
CA ALA A 49 7.12 -12.56 23.43
C ALA A 49 7.24 -12.35 21.92
N CYS A 50 8.08 -11.39 21.53
CA CYS A 50 8.53 -11.21 20.15
C CYS A 50 9.47 -12.35 19.76
N ILE A 51 9.08 -13.17 18.78
CA ILE A 51 9.98 -14.15 18.17
C ILE A 51 10.43 -13.57 16.85
N LEU A 52 11.70 -13.16 16.78
CA LEU A 52 12.28 -12.65 15.55
C LEU A 52 12.26 -13.74 14.47
N PRO A 53 12.03 -13.36 13.20
CA PRO A 53 12.02 -14.30 12.09
C PRO A 53 13.41 -14.90 11.85
N LYS A 54 13.48 -15.91 10.97
CA LYS A 54 14.76 -16.50 10.60
C LYS A 54 15.66 -15.47 9.91
N LYS A 55 16.98 -15.62 10.12
CA LYS A 55 18.00 -14.79 9.47
C LYS A 55 17.92 -14.97 7.96
N ASN A 56 18.03 -13.87 7.22
CA ASN A 56 18.07 -13.84 5.75
C ASN A 56 19.38 -13.18 5.31
N GLY A 57 20.48 -13.91 5.43
CA GLY A 57 21.79 -13.38 5.10
C GLY A 57 21.90 -12.98 3.63
N LEU A 58 22.56 -11.86 3.36
CA LEU A 58 22.77 -11.33 2.00
C LEU A 58 23.41 -12.35 1.06
N ASN A 59 24.41 -13.08 1.56
CA ASN A 59 25.14 -14.14 0.87
C ASN A 59 24.71 -15.54 1.30
N ALA A 60 23.55 -15.67 1.96
CA ALA A 60 23.06 -16.97 2.40
C ALA A 60 22.75 -17.86 1.19
N VAL A 61 23.34 -19.06 1.18
CA VAL A 61 22.98 -20.11 0.23
C VAL A 61 21.90 -20.96 0.90
N TYR A 62 20.72 -21.00 0.30
CA TYR A 62 19.61 -21.77 0.83
C TYR A 62 19.67 -23.21 0.29
N PRO A 63 19.45 -24.23 1.13
CA PRO A 63 19.57 -25.62 0.71
C PRO A 63 18.46 -26.05 -0.26
N THR A 64 17.31 -25.39 -0.21
CA THR A 64 16.14 -25.69 -1.06
C THR A 64 15.36 -24.41 -1.37
N LYS A 65 14.58 -24.47 -2.46
CA LYS A 65 13.61 -23.42 -2.81
C LYS A 65 12.65 -23.13 -1.66
N SER A 66 12.14 -24.19 -1.02
CA SER A 66 11.21 -24.05 0.10
C SER A 66 11.85 -23.34 1.30
N ALA A 67 13.14 -23.58 1.59
CA ALA A 67 13.84 -22.88 2.65
C ALA A 67 14.00 -21.37 2.36
N TYR A 68 14.32 -21.03 1.11
CA TYR A 68 14.41 -19.64 0.66
C TYR A 68 13.06 -18.92 0.74
N LEU A 69 12.00 -19.50 0.17
CA LEU A 69 10.67 -18.91 0.18
C LEU A 69 10.10 -18.81 1.60
N ARG A 70 10.39 -19.78 2.48
CA ARG A 70 10.02 -19.71 3.90
C ARG A 70 10.70 -18.55 4.61
N ALA A 71 11.98 -18.29 4.35
CA ALA A 71 12.68 -17.15 4.96
C ALA A 71 12.05 -15.81 4.54
N GLN A 72 11.68 -15.68 3.26
CA GLN A 72 10.94 -14.49 2.78
C GLN A 72 9.54 -14.40 3.39
N TYR A 73 8.83 -15.53 3.52
CA TYR A 73 7.51 -15.62 4.14
C TYR A 73 7.54 -15.20 5.61
N ASP A 74 8.48 -15.75 6.40
CA ASP A 74 8.61 -15.49 7.83
C ASP A 74 8.89 -14.00 8.10
N LEU A 75 9.76 -13.37 7.29
CA LEU A 75 10.06 -11.94 7.37
C LEU A 75 8.85 -11.06 7.08
N LEU A 76 8.16 -11.32 5.97
CA LEU A 76 6.98 -10.55 5.59
C LEU A 76 5.82 -10.76 6.55
N ARG A 77 5.64 -11.99 7.04
CA ARG A 77 4.60 -12.29 8.01
C ARG A 77 4.84 -11.51 9.29
N PHE A 78 6.09 -11.49 9.77
CA PHE A 78 6.46 -10.68 10.92
C PHE A 78 6.19 -9.19 10.68
N GLU A 79 6.62 -8.63 9.55
CA GLU A 79 6.36 -7.21 9.22
C GLU A 79 4.86 -6.86 9.17
N GLY A 80 4.04 -7.75 8.59
CA GLY A 80 2.60 -7.54 8.50
C GLY A 80 1.88 -7.59 9.86
N VAL A 81 2.41 -8.33 10.83
CA VAL A 81 1.71 -8.64 12.09
C VAL A 81 2.25 -7.84 13.27
N GLU A 82 3.56 -7.59 13.29
CA GLU A 82 4.26 -6.98 14.42
C GLU A 82 3.71 -5.60 14.83
N PRO A 83 3.40 -4.66 13.90
CA PRO A 83 2.84 -3.36 14.29
C PRO A 83 1.52 -3.47 15.05
N LEU A 84 0.59 -4.30 14.58
CA LEU A 84 -0.69 -4.51 15.27
C LEU A 84 -0.49 -5.23 16.61
N ARG A 85 0.45 -6.19 16.67
CA ARG A 85 0.83 -6.85 17.92
C ARG A 85 1.34 -5.84 18.95
N ARG A 86 2.27 -4.96 18.56
CA ARG A 86 2.81 -3.88 19.43
C ARG A 86 1.69 -2.96 19.92
N ALA A 87 0.82 -2.51 19.02
CA ALA A 87 -0.32 -1.65 19.36
C ALA A 87 -1.28 -2.30 20.37
N VAL A 88 -1.57 -3.60 20.21
CA VAL A 88 -2.40 -4.36 21.15
C VAL A 88 -1.71 -4.54 22.50
N GLN A 89 -0.41 -4.83 22.53
CA GLN A 89 0.34 -4.95 23.80
C GLN A 89 0.45 -3.60 24.53
N GLU A 90 0.67 -2.51 23.79
CA GLU A 90 0.68 -1.14 24.32
C GLU A 90 -0.67 -0.85 25.01
N TYR A 91 -1.78 -1.08 24.30
CA TYR A 91 -3.13 -0.93 24.85
C TYR A 91 -3.40 -1.85 26.05
N LYS A 92 -3.01 -3.13 25.97
CA LYS A 92 -3.18 -4.11 27.06
C LYS A 92 -2.46 -3.66 28.33
N SER A 93 -1.26 -3.07 28.19
CA SER A 93 -0.47 -2.56 29.31
C SER A 93 -1.04 -1.28 29.92
N ALA A 94 -1.66 -0.42 29.10
CA ALA A 94 -2.23 0.85 29.53
C ALA A 94 -3.58 1.13 28.83
N PRO A 95 -4.71 0.50 29.26
CA PRO A 95 -5.99 0.62 28.57
C PRO A 95 -6.57 2.04 28.50
N GLU A 96 -6.10 2.94 29.37
CA GLU A 96 -6.51 4.34 29.41
C GLU A 96 -5.62 5.28 28.57
N MET A 97 -4.69 4.74 27.80
CA MET A 97 -3.80 5.53 26.95
C MET A 97 -4.58 6.41 25.95
N ALA A 98 -3.96 7.53 25.57
CA ALA A 98 -4.34 8.25 24.37
C ALA A 98 -3.72 7.55 23.15
N GLU A 99 -4.14 7.95 21.95
CA GLU A 99 -3.47 7.49 20.73
C GLU A 99 -2.01 7.94 20.68
N SER A 100 -1.15 7.12 20.06
CA SER A 100 0.24 7.44 19.79
C SER A 100 0.43 7.82 18.31
N THR A 101 1.68 8.03 17.87
CA THR A 101 2.01 8.19 16.45
C THR A 101 1.79 6.92 15.66
N GLU A 102 1.88 5.76 16.31
CA GLU A 102 1.82 4.43 15.68
C GLU A 102 0.50 3.69 15.94
N THR A 103 -0.22 4.04 17.01
CA THR A 103 -1.43 3.32 17.47
C THR A 103 -2.67 4.21 17.44
N SER A 104 -3.73 3.78 16.73
CA SER A 104 -5.08 4.35 16.84
C SER A 104 -5.97 3.46 17.70
N ILE A 105 -6.82 4.06 18.51
CA ILE A 105 -7.72 3.35 19.43
C ILE A 105 -9.14 3.87 19.23
N TYR A 106 -10.06 2.94 19.01
CA TYR A 106 -11.47 3.24 18.82
C TYR A 106 -12.28 2.59 19.94
N THR A 107 -13.11 3.41 20.59
CA THR A 107 -14.05 2.99 21.65
C THR A 107 -15.47 3.01 21.13
N ASP A 108 -16.44 2.60 21.96
CA ASP A 108 -17.86 2.60 21.59
C ASP A 108 -18.10 1.87 20.26
N VAL A 109 -17.37 0.77 20.04
CA VAL A 109 -17.48 -0.02 18.81
C VAL A 109 -18.65 -0.98 18.97
N PHE A 110 -19.70 -0.77 18.18
CA PHE A 110 -20.94 -1.54 18.22
C PHE A 110 -21.29 -2.12 16.86
N VAL A 111 -21.80 -3.35 16.86
CA VAL A 111 -22.35 -4.00 15.67
C VAL A 111 -23.70 -3.39 15.32
N ARG A 112 -23.88 -2.98 14.06
CA ARG A 112 -25.10 -2.33 13.55
C ARG A 112 -25.79 -3.09 12.44
N GLY A 113 -25.14 -4.06 11.82
CA GLY A 113 -25.76 -4.83 10.76
C GLY A 113 -24.83 -5.78 10.05
N VAL A 114 -25.37 -6.49 9.07
CA VAL A 114 -24.65 -7.43 8.22
C VAL A 114 -24.87 -7.06 6.77
N ASN A 115 -23.78 -6.80 6.04
CA ASN A 115 -23.81 -6.52 4.62
C ASN A 115 -23.38 -7.76 3.82
N ILE A 116 -24.29 -8.32 3.02
CA ILE A 116 -24.02 -9.49 2.19
C ILE A 116 -23.92 -9.03 0.74
N ILE A 117 -22.69 -9.03 0.22
CA ILE A 117 -22.32 -8.53 -1.11
C ILE A 117 -21.57 -9.60 -1.90
N ARG A 118 -21.24 -9.29 -3.17
CA ARG A 118 -20.49 -10.21 -4.05
C ARG A 118 -19.06 -10.51 -3.58
N LEU A 119 -18.55 -9.74 -2.61
CA LEU A 119 -17.24 -9.95 -1.99
C LEU A 119 -17.28 -10.96 -0.83
N GLY A 120 -18.42 -11.08 -0.14
CA GLY A 120 -18.53 -11.86 1.09
C GLY A 120 -19.61 -11.33 2.03
N VAL A 121 -19.55 -11.80 3.28
CA VAL A 121 -20.38 -11.36 4.40
C VAL A 121 -19.54 -10.39 5.24
N MET A 122 -20.01 -9.15 5.38
CA MET A 122 -19.35 -8.12 6.18
C MET A 122 -20.21 -7.73 7.38
N VAL A 123 -19.59 -7.42 8.51
CA VAL A 123 -20.29 -6.89 9.69
C VAL A 123 -20.10 -5.38 9.73
N ARG A 124 -21.22 -4.65 9.74
CA ARG A 124 -21.21 -3.20 9.86
C ARG A 124 -21.04 -2.79 11.32
N VAL A 125 -20.08 -1.94 11.58
CA VAL A 125 -19.82 -1.36 12.91
C VAL A 125 -19.84 0.16 12.88
N THR A 126 -20.22 0.76 14.01
CA THR A 126 -20.01 2.18 14.31
C THR A 126 -18.98 2.29 15.42
N LEU A 127 -18.21 3.38 15.45
CA LEU A 127 -17.11 3.56 16.39
C LEU A 127 -16.99 5.02 16.86
N SER A 128 -16.20 5.24 17.91
CA SER A 128 -15.78 6.54 18.42
C SER A 128 -14.26 6.69 18.33
N ALA A 129 -13.77 7.86 17.90
CA ALA A 129 -12.34 8.19 17.82
C ALA A 129 -11.93 9.23 18.88
N VAL A 130 -12.65 9.31 20.00
CA VAL A 130 -12.41 10.29 21.08
C VAL A 130 -10.97 10.21 21.64
N ARG A 131 -10.35 9.02 21.61
CA ARG A 131 -8.96 8.81 22.05
C ARG A 131 -7.93 9.60 21.24
N ALA A 132 -8.27 10.08 20.04
CA ALA A 132 -7.41 10.94 19.24
C ALA A 132 -7.18 12.33 19.85
N ARG A 133 -8.08 12.81 20.72
CA ARG A 133 -8.05 14.15 21.35
C ARG A 133 -7.95 15.33 20.37
N GLN A 134 -8.23 15.10 19.09
CA GLN A 134 -8.23 16.09 18.02
C GLN A 134 -9.28 15.74 16.98
N LEU A 135 -9.76 16.75 16.25
CA LEU A 135 -10.69 16.54 15.15
C LEU A 135 -9.98 15.83 13.99
N ILE A 136 -10.58 14.74 13.52
CA ILE A 136 -10.07 13.96 12.38
C ILE A 136 -10.87 14.38 11.14
N ASN A 137 -10.18 14.76 10.07
CA ASN A 137 -10.80 14.89 8.76
C ASN A 137 -10.86 13.51 8.09
N TRP A 138 -11.98 12.80 8.24
CA TRP A 138 -12.10 11.40 7.80
C TRP A 138 -11.87 11.18 6.30
N PRO A 139 -12.45 11.99 5.38
CA PRO A 139 -12.18 11.86 3.96
C PRO A 139 -10.68 11.94 3.58
N ALA A 140 -9.90 12.76 4.28
CA ALA A 140 -8.46 12.92 4.05
C ALA A 140 -7.60 11.93 4.87
N SER A 141 -8.19 11.26 5.86
CA SER A 141 -7.49 10.39 6.80
C SER A 141 -7.14 9.04 6.17
N GLN A 142 -5.95 8.52 6.49
CA GLN A 142 -5.52 7.15 6.14
C GLN A 142 -5.92 6.11 7.19
N ARG A 143 -6.68 6.50 8.21
CA ARG A 143 -7.19 5.59 9.26
C ARG A 143 -8.28 4.68 8.72
N VAL A 144 -8.27 3.42 9.17
CA VAL A 144 -9.28 2.37 8.90
C VAL A 144 -9.72 2.37 7.44
N VAL A 145 -8.75 2.51 6.53
CA VAL A 145 -9.02 2.42 5.10
C VAL A 145 -9.22 0.96 4.71
N PRO A 146 -9.97 0.67 3.63
CA PRO A 146 -10.14 -0.70 3.17
C PRO A 146 -8.80 -1.43 2.94
N GLY A 147 -8.65 -2.62 3.52
CA GLY A 147 -7.44 -3.43 3.58
C GLY A 147 -6.62 -3.28 4.86
N THR A 148 -6.99 -2.35 5.74
CA THR A 148 -6.40 -2.25 7.09
C THR A 148 -6.85 -3.44 7.95
N ILE A 149 -5.90 -4.03 8.67
CA ILE A 149 -6.18 -5.05 9.68
C ILE A 149 -6.38 -4.39 11.05
N VAL A 150 -7.39 -4.86 11.78
CA VAL A 150 -7.73 -4.36 13.11
C VAL A 150 -7.90 -5.52 14.09
N ALA A 151 -7.59 -5.26 15.35
CA ALA A 151 -7.84 -6.18 16.45
C ALA A 151 -8.98 -5.63 17.31
N LEU A 152 -9.91 -6.48 17.71
CA LEU A 152 -11.04 -6.15 18.57
C LEU A 152 -11.05 -7.02 19.82
N SER A 153 -11.52 -6.45 20.93
CA SER A 153 -11.81 -7.16 22.17
C SER A 153 -13.06 -6.55 22.79
N PRO A 154 -13.90 -7.34 23.50
CA PRO A 154 -14.91 -6.74 24.39
C PRO A 154 -14.26 -5.69 25.28
N ALA A 155 -14.93 -4.55 25.46
CA ALA A 155 -14.43 -3.44 26.29
C ALA A 155 -14.26 -3.85 27.78
N SER A 156 -14.98 -4.88 28.21
CA SER A 156 -14.84 -5.52 29.52
C SER A 156 -13.61 -6.42 29.62
N ASP A 157 -13.19 -7.07 28.53
CA ASP A 157 -12.02 -7.98 28.51
C ASP A 157 -10.71 -7.23 28.28
N ARG A 158 -10.70 -6.18 27.43
CA ARG A 158 -9.53 -5.32 27.15
C ARG A 158 -8.29 -6.11 26.69
N PHE A 159 -8.45 -7.06 25.77
CA PHE A 159 -7.37 -7.91 25.25
C PHE A 159 -6.64 -8.67 26.36
N ARG A 160 -7.36 -9.13 27.38
CA ARG A 160 -6.80 -10.02 28.41
C ARG A 160 -6.88 -11.47 27.97
N THR A 161 -8.05 -11.88 27.50
CA THR A 161 -8.31 -13.26 27.10
C THR A 161 -8.91 -13.37 25.70
N GLN A 162 -9.53 -12.31 25.20
CA GLN A 162 -10.23 -12.32 23.92
C GLN A 162 -9.57 -11.36 22.93
N CYS A 163 -9.41 -11.83 21.70
CA CYS A 163 -8.99 -11.02 20.57
C CYS A 163 -9.66 -11.55 19.32
N ILE A 164 -10.18 -10.64 18.50
CA ILE A 164 -10.83 -10.92 17.24
C ILE A 164 -10.11 -10.09 16.19
N VAL A 165 -9.59 -10.75 15.16
CA VAL A 165 -8.88 -10.09 14.06
C VAL A 165 -9.86 -9.92 12.89
N ALA A 166 -9.91 -8.71 12.34
CA ALA A 166 -10.76 -8.38 11.20
C ALA A 166 -10.01 -7.52 10.17
N VAL A 167 -10.51 -7.49 8.94
CA VAL A 167 -10.05 -6.59 7.89
C VAL A 167 -11.16 -5.59 7.58
N VAL A 168 -10.81 -4.31 7.51
CA VAL A 168 -11.73 -3.28 7.04
C VAL A 168 -11.93 -3.46 5.54
N THR A 169 -13.16 -3.64 5.08
CA THR A 169 -13.47 -3.79 3.64
C THR A 169 -14.19 -2.59 3.05
N GLY A 170 -14.92 -1.85 3.88
CA GLY A 170 -15.62 -0.62 3.49
C GLY A 170 -15.52 0.47 4.55
N ARG A 171 -15.31 1.71 4.11
CA ARG A 171 -15.41 2.93 4.91
C ARG A 171 -16.36 3.87 4.19
N TYR A 172 -17.48 4.19 4.82
CA TYR A 172 -18.59 4.93 4.18
C TYR A 172 -18.60 6.39 4.64
N ASP A 173 -17.64 7.17 4.12
CA ASP A 173 -17.47 8.58 4.45
C ASP A 173 -18.75 9.40 4.14
N GLU A 174 -19.51 9.01 3.12
CA GLU A 174 -20.79 9.63 2.75
C GLU A 174 -21.94 9.44 3.75
N LEU A 175 -21.84 8.45 4.65
CA LEU A 175 -22.86 8.19 5.68
C LEU A 175 -22.55 8.90 7.00
N ALA A 176 -21.41 9.61 7.10
CA ALA A 176 -21.06 10.37 8.29
C ALA A 176 -21.87 11.67 8.35
N GLY A 177 -22.42 12.00 9.53
CA GLY A 177 -23.19 13.24 9.73
C GLY A 177 -22.36 14.53 9.58
N SER A 178 -21.03 14.43 9.65
CA SER A 178 -20.08 15.50 9.35
C SER A 178 -18.74 14.90 8.90
N SER A 179 -17.87 15.70 8.29
CA SER A 179 -16.50 15.27 7.93
C SER A 179 -15.61 14.92 9.13
N SER A 180 -16.03 15.31 10.35
CA SER A 180 -15.35 15.01 11.61
C SER A 180 -15.94 13.81 12.36
N ALA A 181 -17.16 13.38 12.01
CA ALA A 181 -17.78 12.21 12.60
C ALA A 181 -17.21 10.92 12.00
N PRO A 182 -16.91 9.89 12.82
CA PRO A 182 -16.42 8.62 12.34
C PRO A 182 -17.43 7.94 11.40
N PRO A 183 -17.01 7.52 10.19
CA PRO A 183 -17.88 6.82 9.26
C PRO A 183 -18.16 5.39 9.73
N PRO A 184 -19.33 4.81 9.39
CA PRO A 184 -19.56 3.38 9.54
C PRO A 184 -18.54 2.57 8.75
N LEU A 185 -18.12 1.44 9.31
CA LEU A 185 -17.17 0.50 8.70
C LEU A 185 -17.82 -0.85 8.44
N ASP A 186 -17.43 -1.49 7.35
CA ASP A 186 -17.71 -2.91 7.10
C ASP A 186 -16.43 -3.72 7.39
N LEU A 187 -16.54 -4.72 8.28
CA LEU A 187 -15.47 -5.61 8.70
C LEU A 187 -15.67 -7.03 8.12
N GLU A 188 -14.59 -7.61 7.60
CA GLU A 188 -14.51 -9.01 7.17
C GLU A 188 -13.72 -9.84 8.17
N PHE A 189 -14.18 -11.06 8.44
CA PHE A 189 -13.51 -12.01 9.32
C PHE A 189 -13.09 -13.25 8.53
N SER A 190 -12.05 -13.94 9.01
CA SER A 190 -11.52 -15.14 8.36
C SER A 190 -12.46 -16.35 8.43
N ASP A 191 -13.29 -16.43 9.46
CA ASP A 191 -14.14 -17.59 9.74
C ASP A 191 -15.63 -17.20 9.82
N PRO A 192 -16.52 -17.93 9.12
CA PRO A 192 -17.97 -17.72 9.21
C PRO A 192 -18.56 -17.94 10.61
N GLY A 193 -17.94 -18.78 11.44
CA GLY A 193 -18.31 -18.97 12.85
C GLY A 193 -17.97 -17.76 13.71
N ILE A 194 -16.76 -17.20 13.57
CA ILE A 194 -16.37 -15.93 14.20
C ILE A 194 -17.33 -14.82 13.75
N THR A 195 -17.64 -14.74 12.46
CA THR A 195 -18.57 -13.76 11.90
C THR A 195 -19.95 -13.84 12.56
N ALA A 196 -20.53 -15.04 12.67
CA ALA A 196 -21.81 -15.26 13.33
C ALA A 196 -21.76 -15.03 14.85
N GLY A 197 -20.62 -15.28 15.48
CA GLY A 197 -20.37 -14.99 16.89
C GLY A 197 -20.34 -13.50 17.19
N PHE A 198 -19.69 -12.72 16.33
CA PHE A 198 -19.53 -11.26 16.38
C PHE A 198 -20.79 -10.51 15.92
N MET A 199 -21.95 -10.84 16.48
CA MET A 199 -23.24 -10.23 16.12
C MET A 199 -24.02 -9.71 17.32
N GLU A 200 -23.40 -9.56 18.48
CA GLU A 200 -24.04 -9.02 19.68
C GLU A 200 -24.15 -7.48 19.57
N PRO A 201 -25.35 -6.89 19.39
CA PRO A 201 -25.50 -5.45 19.16
C PRO A 201 -25.21 -4.60 20.41
N ASP A 202 -25.38 -5.18 21.59
CA ASP A 202 -25.23 -4.49 22.87
C ASP A 202 -23.82 -4.67 23.47
N GLN A 203 -23.01 -5.56 22.91
CA GLN A 203 -21.63 -5.75 23.35
C GLN A 203 -20.77 -4.57 22.85
N GLU A 204 -20.21 -3.80 23.78
CA GLU A 204 -19.21 -2.80 23.46
C GLU A 204 -17.87 -3.48 23.18
N TYR A 205 -17.23 -3.08 22.09
CA TYR A 205 -15.88 -3.48 21.75
C TYR A 205 -14.93 -2.29 21.78
N VAL A 206 -13.65 -2.57 22.05
CA VAL A 206 -12.54 -1.69 21.74
C VAL A 206 -11.84 -2.25 20.51
N MET A 207 -11.48 -1.37 19.58
CA MET A 207 -10.77 -1.72 18.35
C MET A 207 -9.45 -0.97 18.28
N VAL A 208 -8.38 -1.70 17.94
CA VAL A 208 -7.01 -1.19 17.83
C VAL A 208 -6.52 -1.34 16.39
N GLU A 209 -5.87 -0.30 15.88
CA GLU A 209 -5.26 -0.23 14.56
C GLU A 209 -3.80 0.26 14.69
N ALA A 210 -2.88 -0.37 13.97
CA ALA A 210 -1.54 0.16 13.75
C ALA A 210 -1.51 1.07 12.51
N ARG A 211 -0.85 2.22 12.60
CA ARG A 211 -0.78 3.24 11.52
C ARG A 211 0.34 3.02 10.51
N SER A 212 1.31 2.16 10.83
CA SER A 212 2.58 2.06 10.10
C SER A 212 2.55 1.08 8.92
N ASN A 213 1.56 0.18 8.82
CA ASN A 213 1.55 -0.85 7.77
C ASN A 213 0.19 -1.01 7.07
N TYR A 214 0.23 -1.46 5.80
CA TYR A 214 -0.96 -1.82 5.03
C TYR A 214 -0.96 -3.33 4.74
N PHE A 215 -1.59 -4.09 5.63
CA PHE A 215 -1.51 -5.56 5.65
C PHE A 215 -1.98 -6.23 4.36
N GLU A 216 -2.99 -5.71 3.68
CA GLU A 216 -3.52 -6.32 2.44
C GLU A 216 -2.45 -6.47 1.35
N ALA A 217 -1.49 -5.54 1.25
CA ALA A 217 -0.38 -5.68 0.32
C ALA A 217 0.54 -6.85 0.70
N VAL A 218 0.82 -7.04 1.99
CA VAL A 218 1.62 -8.16 2.51
C VAL A 218 0.89 -9.49 2.31
N ARG A 219 -0.41 -9.53 2.59
CA ARG A 219 -1.28 -10.70 2.43
C ARG A 219 -1.19 -11.33 1.04
N HIS A 220 -1.29 -10.51 -0.01
CA HIS A 220 -1.20 -10.99 -1.39
C HIS A 220 0.17 -11.61 -1.71
N VAL A 221 1.25 -11.06 -1.14
CA VAL A 221 2.61 -11.60 -1.33
C VAL A 221 2.78 -12.92 -0.58
N LEU A 222 2.31 -13.01 0.67
CA LEU A 222 2.35 -14.25 1.46
C LEU A 222 1.65 -15.40 0.73
N GLU A 223 0.48 -15.15 0.16
CA GLU A 223 -0.27 -16.15 -0.61
C GLU A 223 0.44 -16.51 -1.92
N GLY A 224 1.04 -15.54 -2.62
CA GLY A 224 1.84 -15.80 -3.81
C GLY A 224 3.11 -16.63 -3.53
N LEU A 225 3.75 -16.44 -2.38
CA LEU A 225 4.92 -17.24 -1.96
C LEU A 225 4.55 -18.71 -1.73
N LYS A 226 3.39 -18.97 -1.12
CA LYS A 226 2.91 -20.35 -0.90
C LYS A 226 2.66 -21.07 -2.22
N GLN A 227 1.94 -20.41 -3.14
CA GLN A 227 1.68 -20.95 -4.48
C GLN A 227 2.98 -21.18 -5.25
N THR A 228 3.90 -20.22 -5.20
CA THR A 228 5.22 -20.36 -5.85
C THR A 228 6.04 -21.53 -5.27
N ALA A 229 5.83 -21.90 -4.01
CA ALA A 229 6.52 -23.02 -3.38
C ALA A 229 5.99 -24.39 -3.85
N GLU A 230 4.84 -24.43 -4.51
CA GLU A 230 4.24 -25.63 -5.14
C GLU A 230 4.57 -25.70 -6.63
N ASP A 231 4.66 -24.54 -7.29
CA ASP A 231 5.00 -24.42 -8.70
C ASP A 231 6.49 -24.72 -8.97
N ASP A 232 6.83 -25.36 -10.08
CA ASP A 232 8.21 -25.42 -10.59
C ASP A 232 8.54 -24.16 -11.41
N SER A 233 9.79 -23.68 -11.32
CA SER A 233 10.23 -22.50 -12.05
C SER A 233 11.66 -22.67 -12.58
N PRO A 234 11.97 -22.27 -13.83
CA PRO A 234 13.33 -22.32 -14.36
C PRO A 234 14.29 -21.38 -13.61
N PHE A 235 13.76 -20.46 -12.80
CA PHE A 235 14.52 -19.50 -12.01
C PHE A 235 14.95 -20.04 -10.64
N ASP A 236 14.43 -21.20 -10.21
CA ASP A 236 14.69 -21.74 -8.87
C ASP A 236 16.18 -21.95 -8.59
N LYS A 237 16.94 -22.29 -9.64
CA LYS A 237 18.40 -22.47 -9.62
C LYS A 237 19.17 -21.24 -9.15
N TYR A 238 18.64 -20.03 -9.36
CA TYR A 238 19.29 -18.78 -8.94
C TYR A 238 19.16 -18.52 -7.42
N PHE A 239 18.26 -19.23 -6.72
CA PHE A 239 18.05 -19.09 -5.27
C PHE A 239 18.77 -20.16 -4.44
N VAL A 240 18.93 -21.38 -4.99
CA VAL A 240 19.34 -22.58 -4.24
C VAL A 240 20.83 -22.93 -4.43
N GLY A 241 21.52 -22.35 -5.43
CA GLY A 241 22.93 -22.61 -5.72
C GLY A 241 23.74 -21.34 -6.00
N GLN A 242 25.07 -21.47 -6.10
CA GLN A 242 25.97 -20.43 -6.61
C GLN A 242 26.08 -20.55 -8.13
N LEU A 243 25.13 -19.92 -8.84
CA LEU A 243 25.18 -19.78 -10.28
C LEU A 243 25.47 -18.33 -10.62
N ASN A 244 26.60 -18.10 -11.30
CA ASN A 244 27.04 -16.77 -11.71
C ASN A 244 26.79 -16.51 -13.21
N ILE A 245 26.44 -17.55 -13.97
CA ILE A 245 26.22 -17.51 -15.42
C ILE A 245 24.73 -17.73 -15.71
N VAL A 246 24.18 -16.91 -16.61
CA VAL A 246 22.78 -16.94 -17.02
C VAL A 246 22.64 -17.62 -18.37
N GLY A 247 21.73 -18.59 -18.45
CA GLY A 247 21.38 -19.29 -19.67
C GLY A 247 20.51 -18.47 -20.63
N MET A 248 20.10 -19.10 -21.72
CA MET A 248 19.11 -18.54 -22.65
C MET A 248 17.70 -19.09 -22.30
N PRO A 249 16.62 -18.38 -22.64
CA PRO A 249 15.26 -18.90 -22.47
C PRO A 249 15.06 -20.21 -23.23
N ASN A 250 14.24 -21.12 -22.71
CA ASN A 250 13.96 -22.41 -23.36
C ASN A 250 13.34 -22.29 -24.76
N SER A 251 12.67 -21.18 -25.07
CA SER A 251 12.14 -20.90 -26.40
C SER A 251 13.19 -20.38 -27.39
N PHE A 252 14.38 -20.03 -26.93
CA PHE A 252 15.45 -19.55 -27.77
C PHE A 252 16.06 -20.71 -28.57
N SER A 253 16.15 -20.55 -29.89
CA SER A 253 16.71 -21.60 -30.75
C SER A 253 18.24 -21.65 -30.58
N PRO A 254 18.83 -22.82 -30.25
CA PRO A 254 20.27 -22.95 -30.10
C PRO A 254 21.06 -22.71 -31.41
N SER A 255 20.39 -22.78 -32.57
CA SER A 255 20.99 -22.45 -33.87
C SER A 255 20.95 -20.95 -34.22
N SER A 256 20.31 -20.11 -33.40
CA SER A 256 20.20 -18.68 -33.68
C SER A 256 21.53 -17.97 -33.34
N THR A 257 22.27 -17.56 -34.36
CA THR A 257 23.54 -16.82 -34.20
C THR A 257 23.33 -15.30 -34.17
N THR A 258 22.22 -14.83 -34.75
CA THR A 258 21.87 -13.41 -34.85
C THR A 258 20.50 -13.11 -34.28
N LEU A 259 20.32 -11.92 -33.72
CA LEU A 259 19.07 -11.33 -33.28
C LEU A 259 18.65 -10.23 -34.26
N ASP A 260 17.40 -10.27 -34.70
CA ASP A 260 16.79 -9.19 -35.50
C ASP A 260 16.34 -8.04 -34.60
N ILE A 261 16.92 -6.86 -34.81
CA ILE A 261 16.55 -5.61 -34.13
C ILE A 261 16.05 -4.55 -35.11
N SER A 262 15.61 -4.96 -36.31
CA SER A 262 15.09 -4.06 -37.36
C SER A 262 13.91 -3.21 -36.88
N ALA A 263 13.19 -3.66 -35.86
CA ALA A 263 12.15 -2.88 -35.20
C ALA A 263 12.65 -1.54 -34.64
N LEU A 264 13.95 -1.38 -34.37
CA LEU A 264 14.55 -0.14 -33.85
C LEU A 264 14.97 0.86 -34.94
N HIS A 265 14.73 0.52 -36.22
CA HIS A 265 15.11 1.36 -37.34
C HIS A 265 14.14 2.54 -37.50
N ASP A 266 14.45 3.68 -36.87
CA ASP A 266 13.62 4.89 -36.92
C ASP A 266 14.19 5.88 -37.97
N GLY A 267 13.46 6.15 -39.06
CA GLY A 267 13.69 7.35 -39.89
C GLY A 267 14.28 7.18 -41.31
N LEU A 268 14.26 6.00 -41.92
CA LEU A 268 14.66 5.81 -43.34
C LEU A 268 13.47 5.36 -44.20
N GLN A 269 13.38 5.87 -45.43
CA GLN A 269 12.30 5.59 -46.39
C GLN A 269 12.22 4.10 -46.82
N ARG A 270 13.23 3.28 -46.50
CA ARG A 270 13.25 1.83 -46.71
C ARG A 270 13.94 1.14 -45.51
N PRO A 271 13.24 0.32 -44.71
CA PRO A 271 13.86 -0.37 -43.59
C PRO A 271 14.83 -1.44 -44.11
N GLN A 272 16.13 -1.29 -43.81
CA GLN A 272 17.09 -2.37 -43.99
C GLN A 272 17.10 -3.28 -42.75
N PRO A 273 17.25 -4.59 -42.93
CA PRO A 273 17.35 -5.51 -41.79
C PRO A 273 18.60 -5.20 -40.95
N ILE A 274 18.42 -5.11 -39.64
CA ILE A 274 19.51 -4.93 -38.67
C ILE A 274 19.59 -6.19 -37.82
N HIS A 275 20.73 -6.86 -37.93
CA HIS A 275 21.04 -8.04 -37.11
C HIS A 275 22.22 -7.75 -36.19
N ILE A 276 22.09 -8.13 -34.92
CA ILE A 276 23.19 -8.14 -33.96
C ILE A 276 23.53 -9.59 -33.60
N PRO A 277 24.77 -9.90 -33.20
CA PRO A 277 25.10 -11.23 -32.73
C PRO A 277 24.35 -11.55 -31.42
N VAL A 278 23.99 -12.81 -31.20
CA VAL A 278 23.36 -13.26 -29.94
C VAL A 278 24.36 -13.26 -28.78
N GLN A 279 25.63 -13.53 -29.08
CA GLN A 279 26.75 -13.51 -28.13
C GLN A 279 27.95 -12.80 -28.76
N GLY A 280 28.77 -12.15 -27.93
CA GLY A 280 29.94 -11.40 -28.38
C GLY A 280 29.62 -9.93 -28.68
N ASP A 281 30.65 -9.22 -29.15
CA ASP A 281 30.62 -7.78 -29.32
C ASP A 281 29.74 -7.32 -30.47
N ILE A 282 28.98 -6.26 -30.21
CA ILE A 282 28.12 -5.62 -31.21
C ILE A 282 28.96 -4.65 -32.03
N PRO A 283 29.00 -4.78 -33.38
CA PRO A 283 29.76 -3.89 -34.24
C PRO A 283 29.35 -2.41 -34.08
N ILE A 284 30.34 -1.52 -33.99
CA ILE A 284 30.14 -0.08 -33.72
C ILE A 284 29.21 0.59 -34.74
N HIS A 285 29.26 0.18 -36.01
CA HIS A 285 28.43 0.77 -37.07
C HIS A 285 26.92 0.57 -36.85
N ILE A 286 26.50 -0.37 -35.99
CA ILE A 286 25.09 -0.57 -35.63
C ILE A 286 24.56 0.59 -34.79
N GLN A 287 25.41 1.25 -34.01
CA GLN A 287 25.01 2.44 -33.25
C GLN A 287 24.46 3.54 -34.19
N GLN A 288 25.07 3.72 -35.36
CA GLN A 288 24.62 4.72 -36.35
C GLN A 288 23.25 4.39 -36.97
N LYS A 289 22.85 3.11 -36.91
CA LYS A 289 21.55 2.64 -37.43
C LYS A 289 20.45 2.63 -36.36
N THR A 290 20.79 2.95 -35.11
CA THR A 290 19.86 2.98 -33.97
C THR A 290 20.01 4.30 -33.19
N ARG A 291 19.18 4.50 -32.16
CA ARG A 291 19.34 5.64 -31.24
C ARG A 291 20.05 5.25 -29.93
N LEU A 292 20.65 4.06 -29.90
CA LEU A 292 21.24 3.46 -28.71
C LEU A 292 22.76 3.56 -28.73
N ASP A 293 23.35 3.92 -27.59
CA ASP A 293 24.81 3.81 -27.39
C ASP A 293 25.26 2.35 -27.16
N GLN A 294 26.57 2.11 -27.12
CA GLN A 294 27.13 0.76 -26.98
C GLN A 294 26.62 0.04 -25.71
N SER A 295 26.56 0.74 -24.58
CA SER A 295 26.14 0.14 -23.31
C SER A 295 24.65 -0.21 -23.34
N GLN A 296 23.84 0.61 -24.00
CA GLN A 296 22.42 0.34 -24.24
C GLN A 296 22.20 -0.81 -25.23
N LEU A 297 23.01 -0.94 -26.29
CA LEU A 297 22.96 -2.07 -27.23
C LEU A 297 23.35 -3.40 -26.55
N GLN A 298 24.39 -3.39 -25.71
CA GLN A 298 24.76 -4.57 -24.90
C GLN A 298 23.65 -4.95 -23.91
N ALA A 299 23.03 -3.96 -23.26
CA ALA A 299 21.87 -4.20 -22.40
C ALA A 299 20.68 -4.76 -23.19
N LEU A 300 20.39 -4.23 -24.39
CA LEU A 300 19.35 -4.75 -25.29
C LEU A 300 19.62 -6.22 -25.66
N GLN A 301 20.85 -6.55 -26.08
CA GLN A 301 21.26 -7.93 -26.38
C GLN A 301 21.03 -8.83 -25.17
N ARG A 302 21.41 -8.39 -23.96
CA ARG A 302 21.15 -9.13 -22.72
C ARG A 302 19.65 -9.33 -22.46
N MET A 303 18.86 -8.27 -22.53
CA MET A 303 17.41 -8.28 -22.29
C MET A 303 16.65 -9.18 -23.26
N THR A 304 17.19 -9.46 -24.45
CA THR A 304 16.53 -10.26 -25.50
C THR A 304 17.04 -11.69 -25.58
N THR A 305 18.20 -12.01 -25.00
CA THR A 305 18.86 -13.32 -25.15
C THR A 305 19.00 -14.11 -23.85
N LYS A 306 19.03 -13.45 -22.68
CA LYS A 306 19.22 -14.12 -21.38
C LYS A 306 17.90 -14.42 -20.71
N GLU A 307 17.76 -15.61 -20.11
CA GLU A 307 16.57 -15.99 -19.35
C GLU A 307 16.37 -15.09 -18.12
N LEU A 308 17.46 -14.64 -17.49
CA LEU A 308 17.45 -13.70 -16.37
C LEU A 308 18.36 -12.50 -16.67
N ALA A 309 17.79 -11.47 -17.26
CA ALA A 309 18.54 -10.27 -17.65
C ALA A 309 18.52 -9.23 -16.53
N ILE A 310 19.68 -8.90 -15.96
CA ILE A 310 19.85 -7.78 -15.04
C ILE A 310 20.53 -6.61 -15.77
N VAL A 311 19.90 -5.44 -15.73
CA VAL A 311 20.43 -4.20 -16.30
C VAL A 311 20.46 -3.11 -15.24
N GLN A 312 21.68 -2.75 -14.83
CA GLN A 312 21.92 -1.59 -13.97
C GLN A 312 21.93 -0.32 -14.81
N GLY A 313 21.10 0.63 -14.43
CA GLY A 313 21.06 1.93 -15.09
C GLY A 313 21.27 3.09 -14.12
N PRO A 314 22.52 3.58 -14.01
CA PRO A 314 22.83 4.81 -13.29
C PRO A 314 21.97 6.01 -13.72
N PRO A 315 21.94 7.10 -12.94
CA PRO A 315 21.14 8.28 -13.27
C PRO A 315 21.43 8.85 -14.67
N GLY A 316 20.38 9.22 -15.40
CA GLY A 316 20.51 9.88 -16.71
C GLY A 316 20.92 8.97 -17.89
N THR A 317 21.06 7.66 -17.69
CA THR A 317 21.51 6.71 -18.74
C THR A 317 20.42 6.18 -19.66
N GLY A 318 19.14 6.53 -19.40
CA GLY A 318 18.03 6.13 -20.26
C GLY A 318 17.56 4.68 -20.06
N LYS A 319 17.45 4.21 -18.81
CA LYS A 319 16.84 2.91 -18.44
C LYS A 319 15.56 2.62 -19.22
N THR A 320 14.56 3.49 -19.05
CA THR A 320 13.25 3.39 -19.70
C THR A 320 13.35 3.40 -21.22
N HIS A 321 14.29 4.17 -21.80
CA HIS A 321 14.50 4.17 -23.24
C HIS A 321 15.01 2.80 -23.73
N THR A 322 15.95 2.21 -23.00
CA THR A 322 16.50 0.87 -23.29
C THR A 322 15.44 -0.21 -23.11
N SER A 323 14.64 -0.15 -22.05
CA SER A 323 13.52 -1.07 -21.81
C SER A 323 12.47 -1.00 -22.90
N MET A 324 12.13 0.20 -23.40
CA MET A 324 11.21 0.37 -24.52
C MET A 324 11.78 -0.20 -25.82
N ALA A 325 13.09 -0.05 -26.07
CA ALA A 325 13.74 -0.68 -27.21
C ALA A 325 13.68 -2.21 -27.11
N ALA A 326 13.96 -2.77 -25.93
CA ALA A 326 13.85 -4.21 -25.69
C ALA A 326 12.41 -4.71 -25.89
N LEU A 327 11.40 -4.01 -25.37
CA LEU A 327 10.00 -4.35 -25.61
C LEU A 327 9.64 -4.31 -27.09
N LYS A 328 10.11 -3.30 -27.85
CA LYS A 328 9.85 -3.20 -29.31
C LYS A 328 10.44 -4.42 -30.05
N VAL A 329 11.66 -4.83 -29.71
CA VAL A 329 12.30 -6.01 -30.28
C VAL A 329 11.57 -7.30 -29.87
N LEU A 330 11.30 -7.50 -28.58
CA LEU A 330 10.60 -8.69 -28.07
C LEU A 330 9.22 -8.85 -28.70
N LEU A 331 8.43 -7.77 -28.80
CA LEU A 331 7.11 -7.81 -29.43
C LEU A 331 7.17 -8.09 -30.93
N SER A 332 8.21 -7.63 -31.63
CA SER A 332 8.39 -7.89 -33.07
C SER A 332 8.86 -9.31 -33.38
N THR A 333 9.64 -9.91 -32.47
CA THR A 333 10.22 -11.26 -32.65
C THR A 333 9.32 -12.37 -32.09
N GLN A 334 8.45 -12.06 -31.13
CA GLN A 334 7.61 -13.05 -30.46
C GLN A 334 6.49 -13.55 -31.38
N ARG A 335 6.52 -14.85 -31.73
CA ARG A 335 5.50 -15.51 -32.55
C ARG A 335 4.17 -15.79 -31.83
N SER A 336 4.19 -15.82 -30.49
CA SER A 336 3.02 -16.11 -29.66
C SER A 336 2.22 -14.85 -29.34
N ASN A 337 0.89 -14.95 -29.29
CA ASN A 337 -0.04 -13.87 -28.88
C ASN A 337 -0.16 -13.68 -27.36
N VAL A 338 0.64 -14.40 -26.56
CA VAL A 338 0.66 -14.29 -25.11
C VAL A 338 1.26 -12.94 -24.66
N PRO A 339 0.61 -12.19 -23.77
CA PRO A 339 1.08 -10.87 -23.38
C PRO A 339 2.39 -10.89 -22.57
N ILE A 340 3.19 -9.82 -22.70
CA ILE A 340 4.36 -9.53 -21.87
C ILE A 340 3.90 -8.79 -20.61
N ILE A 341 4.43 -9.17 -19.45
CA ILE A 341 4.19 -8.41 -18.21
C ILE A 341 5.19 -7.26 -18.13
N VAL A 342 4.69 -6.05 -17.88
CA VAL A 342 5.49 -4.87 -17.54
C VAL A 342 5.05 -4.38 -16.16
N THR A 343 5.98 -4.30 -15.23
CA THR A 343 5.68 -3.92 -13.86
C THR A 343 6.73 -2.99 -13.25
N ALA A 344 6.32 -2.21 -12.26
CA ALA A 344 7.18 -1.34 -11.47
C ALA A 344 6.57 -1.13 -10.07
N GLN A 345 7.34 -0.58 -9.13
CA GLN A 345 6.86 -0.34 -7.77
C GLN A 345 5.76 0.75 -7.71
N LYS A 346 5.85 1.81 -8.54
CA LYS A 346 4.98 2.99 -8.50
C LYS A 346 3.95 2.98 -9.64
N ASN A 347 2.71 3.39 -9.36
CA ASN A 347 1.65 3.49 -10.39
C ASN A 347 2.04 4.45 -11.53
N ASP A 348 2.57 5.63 -11.21
CA ASP A 348 2.96 6.63 -12.21
C ASP A 348 4.01 6.06 -13.20
N THR A 349 4.97 5.25 -12.72
CA THR A 349 5.98 4.58 -13.57
C THR A 349 5.36 3.55 -14.52
N VAL A 350 4.41 2.74 -14.03
CA VAL A 350 3.69 1.78 -14.87
C VAL A 350 2.89 2.51 -15.94
N ASP A 351 2.17 3.56 -15.56
CA ASP A 351 1.33 4.31 -16.48
C ASP A 351 2.17 5.01 -17.56
N GLU A 352 3.34 5.58 -17.20
CA GLU A 352 4.29 6.15 -18.16
C GLU A 352 4.77 5.11 -19.18
N LEU A 353 5.15 3.91 -18.73
CA LEU A 353 5.56 2.83 -19.62
C LEU A 353 4.42 2.43 -20.57
N LEU A 354 3.19 2.34 -20.07
CA LEU A 354 2.03 1.99 -20.89
C LEU A 354 1.67 3.05 -21.92
N VAL A 355 1.80 4.34 -21.57
CA VAL A 355 1.62 5.44 -22.53
C VAL A 355 2.67 5.34 -23.64
N ARG A 356 3.94 5.07 -23.31
CA ARG A 356 4.99 4.85 -24.31
C ARG A 356 4.70 3.61 -25.18
N CYS A 357 4.17 2.53 -24.60
CA CYS A 357 3.75 1.35 -25.37
C CYS A 357 2.58 1.67 -26.32
N HIS A 358 1.64 2.51 -25.88
CA HIS A 358 0.54 2.98 -26.72
C HIS A 358 1.03 3.77 -27.93
N GLN A 359 2.00 4.67 -27.72
CA GLN A 359 2.63 5.46 -28.78
C GLN A 359 3.34 4.59 -29.82
N LEU A 360 3.76 3.37 -29.46
CA LEU A 360 4.29 2.37 -30.38
C LEU A 360 3.21 1.54 -31.10
N GLY A 361 1.92 1.85 -30.90
CA GLY A 361 0.80 1.12 -31.48
C GLY A 361 0.49 -0.21 -30.78
N VAL A 362 1.03 -0.45 -29.58
CA VAL A 362 0.85 -1.72 -28.85
C VAL A 362 -0.36 -1.64 -27.94
N ALA A 363 -1.30 -2.57 -28.12
CA ALA A 363 -2.44 -2.73 -27.23
C ALA A 363 -2.00 -3.28 -25.87
N PHE A 364 -2.50 -2.71 -24.77
CA PHE A 364 -2.20 -3.14 -23.42
C PHE A 364 -3.46 -3.28 -22.55
N VAL A 365 -3.31 -3.88 -21.37
CA VAL A 365 -4.29 -3.83 -20.28
C VAL A 365 -3.62 -3.33 -19.00
N ARG A 366 -4.26 -2.40 -18.31
CA ARG A 366 -3.84 -1.94 -16.98
C ARG A 366 -4.59 -2.69 -15.89
N LEU A 367 -3.87 -3.45 -15.06
CA LEU A 367 -4.44 -4.08 -13.86
C LEU A 367 -4.25 -3.14 -12.66
N GLY A 368 -5.36 -2.65 -12.10
CA GLY A 368 -5.37 -1.60 -11.08
C GLY A 368 -6.34 -0.48 -11.46
N GLY A 369 -6.85 0.24 -10.46
CA GLY A 369 -7.89 1.27 -10.66
C GLY A 369 -7.39 2.72 -10.59
N GLN A 370 -6.12 2.93 -10.26
CA GLN A 370 -5.51 4.26 -10.10
C GLN A 370 -4.72 4.60 -11.36
N ALA A 371 -5.39 5.16 -12.36
CA ALA A 371 -4.76 5.70 -13.56
C ALA A 371 -5.21 7.15 -13.73
N LYS A 372 -4.26 8.08 -13.81
CA LYS A 372 -4.53 9.51 -14.03
C LYS A 372 -4.65 9.83 -15.52
N ASP A 373 -3.87 9.13 -16.34
CA ASP A 373 -3.88 9.28 -17.78
C ASP A 373 -5.15 8.66 -18.40
N GLU A 374 -5.83 9.38 -19.29
CA GLU A 374 -7.10 8.96 -19.87
C GLU A 374 -6.96 7.73 -20.78
N VAL A 375 -5.85 7.61 -21.52
CA VAL A 375 -5.58 6.46 -22.38
C VAL A 375 -5.43 5.22 -21.52
N VAL A 376 -4.62 5.30 -20.46
CA VAL A 376 -4.42 4.20 -19.50
C VAL A 376 -5.73 3.87 -18.78
N ALA A 377 -6.47 4.88 -18.31
CA ALA A 377 -7.75 4.69 -17.63
C ALA A 377 -8.74 3.93 -18.52
N SER A 378 -8.84 4.29 -19.80
CA SER A 378 -9.74 3.65 -20.78
C SER A 378 -9.43 2.16 -21.03
N ARG A 379 -8.21 1.72 -20.70
CA ARG A 379 -7.71 0.34 -20.87
C ARG A 379 -7.45 -0.38 -19.54
N THR A 380 -8.05 0.12 -18.46
CA THR A 380 -8.13 -0.66 -17.21
C THR A 380 -8.99 -1.89 -17.39
N LEU A 381 -8.70 -2.96 -16.64
CA LEU A 381 -9.47 -4.21 -16.69
C LEU A 381 -10.98 -4.00 -16.53
N PHE A 382 -11.36 -3.09 -15.63
CA PHE A 382 -12.77 -2.70 -15.43
C PHE A 382 -13.40 -2.16 -16.72
N ASN A 383 -12.77 -1.18 -17.37
CA ASN A 383 -13.30 -0.57 -18.58
C ASN A 383 -13.30 -1.53 -19.78
N LEU A 384 -12.30 -2.41 -19.89
CA LEU A 384 -12.28 -3.46 -20.91
C LEU A 384 -13.43 -4.45 -20.72
N ARG A 385 -13.70 -4.87 -19.48
CA ARG A 385 -14.82 -5.76 -19.17
C ARG A 385 -16.17 -5.10 -19.48
N MET A 386 -16.34 -3.83 -19.12
CA MET A 386 -17.59 -3.10 -19.42
C MET A 386 -17.84 -2.99 -20.92
N ARG A 387 -16.80 -2.90 -21.74
CA ARG A 387 -16.90 -2.91 -23.21
C ARG A 387 -17.24 -4.29 -23.77
N SER A 388 -16.62 -5.35 -23.23
CA SER A 388 -16.84 -6.74 -23.69
C SER A 388 -18.25 -7.26 -23.35
N ARG A 389 -18.84 -6.85 -22.22
CA ARG A 389 -20.15 -7.35 -21.74
C ARG A 389 -21.38 -6.93 -22.57
N GLY A 390 -21.31 -5.91 -23.44
CA GLY A 390 -22.48 -5.43 -24.19
C GLY A 390 -23.63 -4.91 -23.31
N LYS A 391 -24.84 -4.70 -23.88
CA LYS A 391 -26.05 -4.22 -23.15
C LYS A 391 -26.91 -5.34 -22.52
N THR A 392 -26.59 -6.61 -22.76
CA THR A 392 -27.47 -7.73 -22.40
C THR A 392 -27.03 -8.35 -21.08
N TRP A 393 -27.66 -7.93 -19.98
CA TRP A 393 -27.41 -8.50 -18.66
C TRP A 393 -28.43 -9.60 -18.35
N SER A 394 -27.96 -10.82 -18.10
CA SER A 394 -28.78 -11.90 -17.53
C SER A 394 -28.17 -12.33 -16.20
N LYS A 395 -28.99 -12.34 -15.12
CA LYS A 395 -28.56 -12.81 -13.80
C LYS A 395 -28.18 -14.29 -13.87
N SER A 396 -26.92 -14.60 -13.56
CA SER A 396 -26.44 -15.99 -13.50
C SER A 396 -27.17 -16.79 -12.41
N ALA A 397 -27.18 -18.11 -12.52
CA ALA A 397 -27.76 -19.00 -11.50
C ALA A 397 -27.11 -18.78 -10.11
N LEU A 398 -25.81 -18.46 -10.07
CA LEU A 398 -25.09 -18.13 -8.84
C LEU A 398 -25.58 -16.83 -8.21
N GLU A 399 -25.89 -15.80 -9.01
CA GLU A 399 -26.46 -14.55 -8.49
C GLU A 399 -27.86 -14.78 -7.90
N LYS A 400 -28.69 -15.61 -8.55
CA LYS A 400 -30.00 -16.00 -8.00
C LYS A 400 -29.84 -16.75 -6.67
N ARG A 401 -28.87 -17.66 -6.57
CA ARG A 401 -28.55 -18.38 -5.32
C ARG A 401 -28.05 -17.44 -4.21
N LEU A 402 -27.20 -16.46 -4.55
CA LEU A 402 -26.72 -15.43 -3.61
C LEU A 402 -27.89 -14.64 -3.02
N VAL A 403 -28.84 -14.22 -3.88
CA VAL A 403 -30.06 -13.50 -3.43
C VAL A 403 -30.91 -14.37 -2.50
N SER A 404 -31.11 -15.65 -2.85
CA SER A 404 -31.86 -16.60 -2.01
C SER A 404 -31.21 -16.78 -0.63
N LEU A 405 -29.90 -17.00 -0.56
CA LEU A 405 -29.17 -17.13 0.69
C LEU A 405 -29.15 -15.84 1.51
N ARG A 406 -29.06 -14.68 0.85
CA ARG A 406 -29.20 -13.37 1.51
C ARG A 406 -30.57 -13.21 2.16
N SER A 407 -31.64 -13.64 1.51
CA SER A 407 -32.99 -13.63 2.10
C SER A 407 -33.10 -14.58 3.29
N GLN A 408 -32.51 -15.78 3.23
CA GLN A 408 -32.44 -16.69 4.37
C GLN A 408 -31.68 -16.09 5.56
N ALA A 409 -30.51 -15.49 5.31
CA ALA A 409 -29.73 -14.81 6.33
C ALA A 409 -30.50 -13.64 6.95
N ARG A 410 -31.22 -12.86 6.14
CA ARG A 410 -32.10 -11.77 6.63
C ARG A 410 -33.18 -12.29 7.57
N LEU A 411 -33.86 -13.38 7.21
CA LEU A 411 -34.89 -13.99 8.06
C LEU A 411 -34.30 -14.46 9.39
N LEU A 412 -33.16 -15.16 9.37
CA LEU A 412 -32.49 -15.61 10.59
C LEU A 412 -32.03 -14.42 11.46
N LEU A 413 -31.48 -13.36 10.86
CA LEU A 413 -31.08 -12.15 11.58
C LEU A 413 -32.29 -11.43 12.21
N GLN A 414 -33.40 -11.30 11.49
CA GLN A 414 -34.65 -10.72 12.03
C GLN A 414 -35.24 -11.59 13.14
N ARG A 415 -35.05 -12.91 13.09
CA ARG A 415 -35.47 -13.84 14.15
C ARG A 415 -34.57 -13.75 15.40
N CYS A 416 -33.26 -13.55 15.22
CA CYS A 416 -32.31 -13.33 16.31
C CYS A 416 -32.49 -11.97 16.98
N PHE A 417 -32.65 -10.94 16.16
CA PHE A 417 -32.63 -9.53 16.54
C PHE A 417 -33.91 -8.89 16.00
N PRO A 418 -35.04 -9.14 16.66
CA PRO A 418 -36.31 -8.63 16.21
C PRO A 418 -36.29 -7.10 16.17
N PRO A 419 -36.99 -6.48 15.20
CA PRO A 419 -36.98 -5.04 15.01
C PRO A 419 -37.55 -4.31 16.25
N ALA A 420 -37.26 -3.02 16.41
CA ALA A 420 -37.59 -2.27 17.63
C ALA A 420 -39.06 -2.33 18.09
N HIS A 421 -39.99 -2.59 17.16
CA HIS A 421 -41.41 -2.75 17.42
C HIS A 421 -41.79 -4.14 17.97
N GLN A 422 -40.95 -5.16 17.75
CA GLN A 422 -41.08 -6.53 18.23
C GLN A 422 -40.01 -6.78 19.30
N GLN A 423 -40.35 -6.56 20.57
CA GLN A 423 -39.35 -6.52 21.65
C GLN A 423 -38.97 -7.89 22.24
N LEU A 424 -39.68 -8.97 21.87
CA LEU A 424 -39.51 -10.33 22.40
C LEU A 424 -39.50 -11.36 21.26
N ILE A 425 -38.86 -12.51 21.51
CA ILE A 425 -38.88 -13.66 20.59
C ILE A 425 -40.22 -14.39 20.70
N LEU A 426 -40.82 -14.75 19.56
CA LEU A 426 -42.10 -15.47 19.53
C LEU A 426 -42.00 -16.88 20.16
N PRO A 427 -43.01 -17.35 20.92
CA PRO A 427 -43.06 -18.72 21.44
C PRO A 427 -42.89 -19.79 20.37
N GLU A 428 -43.45 -19.54 19.18
CA GLU A 428 -43.36 -20.42 18.01
C GLU A 428 -41.91 -20.73 17.67
N HIS A 429 -41.03 -19.73 17.73
CA HIS A 429 -39.60 -19.90 17.48
C HIS A 429 -38.91 -20.77 18.53
N PHE A 430 -39.25 -20.60 19.82
CA PHE A 430 -38.73 -21.48 20.87
C PHE A 430 -39.20 -22.94 20.68
N ARG A 431 -40.43 -23.13 20.21
CA ARG A 431 -40.97 -24.46 19.89
C ARG A 431 -40.27 -25.08 18.68
N GLU A 432 -40.05 -24.31 17.60
CA GLU A 432 -39.38 -24.78 16.39
C GLU A 432 -38.00 -25.41 16.68
N VAL A 433 -37.26 -24.85 17.64
CA VAL A 433 -35.95 -25.37 18.06
C VAL A 433 -36.00 -26.34 19.25
N GLY A 434 -37.20 -26.67 19.74
CA GLY A 434 -37.41 -27.63 20.84
C GLY A 434 -37.02 -27.11 22.23
N LEU A 435 -36.97 -25.79 22.44
CA LEU A 435 -36.70 -25.20 23.76
C LEU A 435 -37.93 -25.19 24.69
N ILE A 436 -39.13 -25.26 24.10
CA ILE A 436 -40.39 -25.47 24.83
C ILE A 436 -41.20 -26.60 24.17
N SER A 437 -41.99 -27.31 24.97
CA SER A 437 -42.88 -28.38 24.49
C SER A 437 -44.11 -27.82 23.76
N ALA A 438 -44.83 -28.68 23.03
CA ALA A 438 -46.08 -28.30 22.39
C ALA A 438 -47.15 -27.85 23.41
N GLU A 439 -47.21 -28.50 24.57
CA GLU A 439 -48.12 -28.14 25.67
C GLU A 439 -47.78 -26.76 26.25
N GLN A 440 -46.50 -26.50 26.47
CA GLN A 440 -46.00 -25.21 26.95
C GLN A 440 -46.31 -24.08 25.97
N HIS A 441 -46.10 -24.33 24.67
CA HIS A 441 -46.47 -23.39 23.61
C HIS A 441 -47.97 -23.07 23.60
N VAL A 442 -48.83 -24.10 23.63
CA VAL A 442 -50.29 -23.93 23.69
C VAL A 442 -50.70 -23.14 24.94
N SER A 443 -50.05 -23.37 26.09
CA SER A 443 -50.39 -22.68 27.34
C SER A 443 -50.23 -21.16 27.28
N VAL A 444 -49.30 -20.65 26.48
CA VAL A 444 -49.09 -19.20 26.28
C VAL A 444 -49.98 -18.66 25.17
N MET A 445 -50.13 -19.40 24.08
CA MET A 445 -50.92 -18.96 22.92
C MET A 445 -52.43 -18.95 23.19
N LYS A 446 -52.94 -19.81 24.07
CA LYS A 446 -54.37 -19.87 24.43
C LYS A 446 -54.89 -18.60 25.10
N CYS A 447 -54.01 -17.81 25.70
CA CYS A 447 -54.31 -16.55 26.38
C CYS A 447 -54.04 -15.32 25.48
N TRP A 448 -53.78 -15.51 24.19
CA TRP A 448 -53.46 -14.45 23.24
C TRP A 448 -54.53 -14.37 22.14
N ASP A 449 -55.10 -13.18 21.96
CA ASP A 449 -56.25 -12.89 21.08
C ASP A 449 -55.90 -12.01 19.86
N GLY A 450 -54.62 -11.68 19.65
CA GLY A 450 -54.17 -10.66 18.71
C GLY A 450 -53.65 -11.15 17.34
N ASP A 451 -53.58 -10.22 16.37
CA ASP A 451 -52.91 -10.37 15.06
C ASP A 451 -51.40 -10.05 15.18
N LEU A 452 -50.52 -10.82 14.54
CA LEU A 452 -49.06 -10.58 14.44
C LEU A 452 -48.73 -9.15 13.96
N LYS A 453 -49.58 -8.55 13.11
CA LYS A 453 -49.41 -7.17 12.62
C LYS A 453 -49.67 -6.10 13.70
N SER A 454 -50.32 -6.45 14.80
CA SER A 454 -50.71 -5.54 15.88
C SER A 454 -49.68 -5.43 17.02
N ILE A 455 -48.56 -6.17 16.94
CA ILE A 455 -47.48 -6.20 17.94
C ILE A 455 -46.66 -4.89 17.96
N ALA A 456 -46.93 -3.96 17.03
CA ALA A 456 -46.13 -2.76 16.78
C ALA A 456 -46.07 -1.77 17.98
N GLY A 457 -45.15 -2.01 18.91
CA GLY A 457 -44.73 -1.03 19.93
C GLY A 457 -45.28 -1.24 21.35
N GLU A 458 -46.21 -2.17 21.57
CA GLU A 458 -46.76 -2.50 22.90
C GLU A 458 -46.38 -3.94 23.29
N GLY A 459 -45.45 -4.10 24.24
CA GLY A 459 -45.03 -5.42 24.75
C GLY A 459 -46.17 -6.24 25.36
N SER A 460 -47.28 -5.61 25.76
CA SER A 460 -48.51 -6.23 26.27
C SER A 460 -49.29 -7.02 25.21
N ARG A 461 -49.12 -6.72 23.92
CA ARG A 461 -49.77 -7.44 22.80
C ARG A 461 -48.94 -8.60 22.27
N HIS A 462 -47.72 -8.82 22.79
CA HIS A 462 -46.92 -9.99 22.46
C HIS A 462 -47.44 -11.23 23.22
N PRO A 463 -47.42 -12.45 22.65
CA PRO A 463 -47.90 -13.65 23.35
C PRO A 463 -47.25 -13.89 24.73
N LEU A 464 -45.96 -13.56 24.87
CA LEU A 464 -45.23 -13.66 26.15
C LEU A 464 -45.35 -12.42 27.04
N GLY A 465 -45.95 -11.33 26.55
CA GLY A 465 -46.12 -10.09 27.31
C GLY A 465 -46.89 -10.30 28.61
N PRO A 466 -48.13 -10.83 28.56
CA PRO A 466 -48.92 -11.15 29.75
C PRO A 466 -48.23 -12.16 30.68
N TRP A 467 -47.47 -13.10 30.12
CA TRP A 467 -46.73 -14.09 30.91
C TRP A 467 -45.59 -13.45 31.72
N LEU A 468 -44.90 -12.46 31.14
CA LEU A 468 -43.79 -11.72 31.78
C LEU A 468 -44.26 -10.62 32.74
N SER A 469 -45.51 -10.11 32.62
CA SER A 469 -46.09 -9.07 33.48
C SER A 469 -45.22 -7.79 33.53
N ASP A 470 -45.15 -7.07 34.65
CA ASP A 470 -44.44 -5.77 34.82
C ASP A 470 -42.90 -5.87 34.71
N ARG A 471 -42.35 -7.04 34.37
CA ARG A 471 -40.90 -7.24 34.21
C ARG A 471 -40.39 -6.80 32.83
N LEU A 472 -41.14 -5.94 32.14
CA LEU A 472 -40.79 -5.43 30.83
C LEU A 472 -39.61 -4.45 30.88
N LEU A 473 -38.54 -4.87 30.21
CA LEU A 473 -37.50 -4.13 29.50
C LEU A 473 -37.13 -2.73 30.01
N SER A 474 -35.90 -2.56 30.52
CA SER A 474 -35.34 -1.22 30.61
C SER A 474 -34.80 -0.77 29.26
N LYS A 475 -35.33 0.34 28.75
CA LYS A 475 -34.64 1.14 27.73
C LYS A 475 -33.39 1.77 28.36
N MET A 476 -32.26 1.05 28.42
CA MET A 476 -30.95 1.67 28.65
C MET A 476 -30.62 2.60 27.46
N PRO A 477 -30.56 3.94 27.60
CA PRO A 477 -30.24 4.78 26.46
C PRO A 477 -28.88 4.42 25.86
N HIS A 478 -28.76 4.47 24.53
CA HIS A 478 -27.45 4.40 23.87
C HIS A 478 -26.59 5.54 24.40
N ARG A 479 -25.36 5.22 24.84
CA ARG A 479 -24.29 6.22 25.01
C ARG A 479 -23.55 6.54 23.70
N SER A 480 -24.05 6.13 22.53
CA SER A 480 -23.45 6.53 21.26
C SER A 480 -23.90 7.95 20.91
N VAL A 481 -23.12 8.94 21.32
CA VAL A 481 -23.38 10.37 21.14
C VAL A 481 -23.40 10.80 19.65
N HIS A 482 -23.06 9.93 18.68
CA HIS A 482 -22.51 10.43 17.42
C HIS A 482 -23.12 10.05 16.07
N VAL A 483 -24.10 9.15 15.91
CA VAL A 483 -24.76 8.98 14.59
C VAL A 483 -26.20 8.44 14.73
N PRO A 484 -27.24 9.18 14.30
CA PRO A 484 -28.55 8.60 14.03
C PRO A 484 -28.47 7.74 12.76
N ILE A 485 -28.83 6.46 12.85
CA ILE A 485 -29.14 5.66 11.66
C ILE A 485 -30.54 6.08 11.23
N SER A 486 -30.68 6.81 10.13
CA SER A 486 -32.00 7.09 9.55
C SER A 486 -32.60 5.77 9.06
N ASP A 487 -33.73 5.36 9.64
CA ASP A 487 -34.61 4.34 9.06
C ASP A 487 -35.22 4.94 7.78
N GLY A 488 -34.54 4.74 6.66
CA GLY A 488 -34.97 5.25 5.36
C GLY A 488 -36.19 4.47 4.86
N VAL A 489 -37.31 5.20 4.75
CA VAL A 489 -38.45 4.91 3.88
C VAL A 489 -37.95 4.65 2.46
N ASP A 490 -38.65 3.77 1.75
CA ASP A 490 -38.44 3.49 0.33
C ASP A 490 -38.38 4.79 -0.48
N ASP A 491 -37.23 5.06 -1.10
CA ASP A 491 -37.15 5.95 -2.25
C ASP A 491 -36.07 5.45 -3.22
N GLU A 492 -36.52 5.25 -4.46
CA GLU A 492 -35.68 5.24 -5.66
C GLU A 492 -35.20 6.67 -5.97
N GLU A 493 -34.14 6.78 -6.76
CA GLU A 493 -33.57 8.02 -7.31
C GLU A 493 -32.74 8.92 -6.37
N ALA A 494 -31.41 8.81 -6.52
CA ALA A 494 -30.51 9.95 -6.35
C ALA A 494 -29.26 9.75 -7.23
N ALA A 495 -29.41 10.09 -8.51
CA ALA A 495 -28.32 10.18 -9.48
C ALA A 495 -28.16 11.63 -9.93
N SER A 496 -27.41 12.45 -9.18
CA SER A 496 -26.72 13.63 -9.73
C SER A 496 -25.96 14.37 -8.62
N GLY A 497 -24.63 14.40 -8.73
CA GLY A 497 -23.76 15.18 -7.85
C GLY A 497 -22.38 15.31 -8.47
N SER A 498 -22.17 16.38 -9.22
CA SER A 498 -20.94 16.72 -9.93
C SER A 498 -19.86 17.24 -8.97
N GLY A 499 -18.84 16.43 -8.73
CA GLY A 499 -17.55 16.84 -8.18
C GLY A 499 -16.44 16.18 -9.00
N VAL A 500 -15.49 16.97 -9.49
CA VAL A 500 -14.36 16.50 -10.29
C VAL A 500 -13.30 15.94 -9.33
N SER A 501 -13.41 14.66 -8.99
CA SER A 501 -12.30 13.87 -8.43
C SER A 501 -12.46 12.38 -8.78
N ASP A 502 -11.35 11.79 -9.24
CA ASP A 502 -11.03 10.35 -9.34
C ASP A 502 -12.18 9.35 -9.60
N LYS A 503 -12.86 9.50 -10.74
CA LYS A 503 -14.05 8.70 -11.11
C LYS A 503 -13.78 7.21 -11.37
N GLY A 504 -12.56 6.83 -11.77
CA GLY A 504 -12.24 5.46 -12.19
C GLY A 504 -12.13 4.45 -11.03
N SER A 505 -11.42 4.82 -9.96
CA SER A 505 -11.25 3.98 -8.76
C SER A 505 -12.54 3.86 -7.95
N ALA A 506 -13.31 4.96 -7.86
CA ALA A 506 -14.59 5.01 -7.17
C ALA A 506 -15.64 4.08 -7.81
N CYS A 507 -15.66 3.94 -9.14
CA CYS A 507 -16.66 3.13 -9.84
C CYS A 507 -16.52 1.62 -9.56
N ASN A 508 -15.29 1.08 -9.63
CA ASN A 508 -15.04 -0.35 -9.36
C ASN A 508 -15.18 -0.70 -7.87
N LYS A 509 -14.88 0.25 -6.95
CA LYS A 509 -15.18 0.10 -5.51
C LYS A 509 -16.69 0.15 -5.24
N LYS A 510 -17.43 1.06 -5.87
CA LYS A 510 -18.89 1.15 -5.76
C LYS A 510 -19.61 -0.11 -6.26
N GLU A 511 -19.19 -0.70 -7.38
CA GLU A 511 -19.76 -1.97 -7.88
C GLU A 511 -19.54 -3.14 -6.89
N GLN A 512 -18.43 -3.14 -6.16
CA GLN A 512 -18.06 -4.22 -5.24
C GLN A 512 -18.68 -4.07 -3.85
N LEU A 513 -18.81 -2.84 -3.36
CA LEU A 513 -19.28 -2.50 -2.00
C LEU A 513 -20.78 -2.15 -1.94
N SER A 514 -21.49 -2.12 -3.07
CA SER A 514 -22.91 -1.79 -3.10
C SER A 514 -23.77 -2.90 -2.49
N GLY A 515 -24.29 -2.64 -1.30
CA GLY A 515 -25.31 -3.45 -0.64
C GLY A 515 -25.97 -2.68 0.50
N LYS A 516 -27.31 -2.71 0.59
CA LYS A 516 -28.02 -2.24 1.78
C LYS A 516 -27.77 -3.24 2.93
N PRO A 517 -27.14 -2.83 4.05
CA PRO A 517 -26.93 -3.73 5.18
C PRO A 517 -28.27 -4.22 5.72
N ILE A 518 -28.30 -5.45 6.24
CA ILE A 518 -29.39 -5.94 7.06
C ILE A 518 -29.16 -5.36 8.46
N PRO A 519 -30.00 -4.43 8.93
CA PRO A 519 -29.78 -3.80 10.23
C PRO A 519 -29.92 -4.86 11.33
N ILE A 520 -29.05 -4.78 12.33
CA ILE A 520 -29.21 -5.48 13.59
C ILE A 520 -29.67 -4.42 14.59
N ALA A 521 -30.91 -4.57 15.05
CA ALA A 521 -31.48 -3.68 16.05
C ALA A 521 -31.03 -4.08 17.46
N ARG A 522 -31.15 -3.10 18.35
CA ARG A 522 -30.79 -3.13 19.76
C ARG A 522 -31.37 -4.34 20.51
N TRP A 523 -30.63 -4.82 21.52
CA TRP A 523 -31.14 -5.78 22.50
C TRP A 523 -31.90 -5.06 23.63
N ASN A 524 -33.10 -5.53 23.95
CA ASN A 524 -33.81 -5.10 25.16
C ASN A 524 -33.57 -6.15 26.23
N SER A 525 -32.63 -5.92 27.16
CA SER A 525 -32.48 -6.79 28.33
C SER A 525 -33.62 -6.56 29.33
N ILE A 526 -34.28 -7.64 29.75
CA ILE A 526 -35.22 -7.66 30.87
C ILE A 526 -34.51 -7.19 32.15
N LYS A 527 -35.12 -6.25 32.89
CA LYS A 527 -34.69 -5.90 34.25
C LYS A 527 -34.95 -7.09 35.17
N ASP A 528 -33.91 -7.65 35.78
CA ASP A 528 -34.12 -8.52 36.92
C ASP A 528 -34.47 -7.67 38.15
N SER A 529 -35.75 -7.54 38.44
CA SER A 529 -36.24 -6.89 39.66
C SER A 529 -36.16 -7.79 40.89
N SER A 530 -35.77 -9.07 40.75
CA SER A 530 -35.73 -10.04 41.85
C SER A 530 -34.37 -10.30 42.49
N GLY A 531 -33.27 -9.82 41.90
CA GLY A 531 -31.92 -10.11 42.41
C GLY A 531 -31.56 -11.59 42.37
N VAL A 532 -32.22 -12.39 41.52
CA VAL A 532 -32.00 -13.82 41.39
C VAL A 532 -31.00 -14.02 40.24
N ALA A 533 -29.74 -14.29 40.60
CA ALA A 533 -28.71 -14.59 39.61
C ALA A 533 -29.18 -15.70 38.66
N VAL A 534 -28.98 -15.50 37.35
CA VAL A 534 -29.50 -16.46 36.38
C VAL A 534 -28.80 -17.80 36.52
N SER A 535 -29.56 -18.82 36.95
CA SER A 535 -29.11 -20.20 37.01
C SER A 535 -29.72 -20.97 35.85
N ASP A 536 -28.88 -21.30 34.86
CA ASP A 536 -29.27 -22.13 33.71
C ASP A 536 -29.84 -23.48 34.14
N LYS A 537 -29.32 -24.06 35.23
CA LYS A 537 -29.78 -25.34 35.78
C LYS A 537 -31.20 -25.23 36.37
N LEU A 538 -31.47 -24.18 37.14
CA LEU A 538 -32.78 -23.93 37.71
C LEU A 538 -33.82 -23.62 36.61
N ALA A 539 -33.44 -22.87 35.58
CA ALA A 539 -34.31 -22.61 34.44
C ALA A 539 -34.68 -23.90 33.68
N GLN A 540 -33.72 -24.81 33.49
CA GLN A 540 -33.96 -26.13 32.90
C GLN A 540 -34.90 -26.98 33.75
N GLU A 541 -34.67 -27.05 35.07
CA GLU A 541 -35.52 -27.80 35.99
C GLU A 541 -36.96 -27.26 35.98
N LEU A 542 -37.13 -25.93 36.01
CA LEU A 542 -38.45 -25.30 35.94
C LEU A 542 -39.16 -25.57 34.60
N LEU A 543 -38.44 -25.60 33.49
CA LEU A 543 -39.01 -25.96 32.19
C LEU A 543 -39.35 -27.45 32.09
N ALA A 544 -38.57 -28.33 32.71
CA ALA A 544 -38.82 -29.78 32.69
C ALA A 544 -39.99 -30.20 33.58
N HIS A 545 -40.16 -29.56 34.74
CA HIS A 545 -41.20 -29.92 35.72
C HIS A 545 -42.57 -29.28 35.46
N ASN A 546 -42.68 -28.33 34.53
CA ASN A 546 -43.93 -27.60 34.28
C ASN A 546 -44.38 -27.72 32.81
N GLY A 547 -45.39 -28.54 32.53
CA GLY A 547 -46.02 -28.61 31.20
C GLY A 547 -46.80 -27.35 30.79
N ASN A 548 -47.15 -26.50 31.77
CA ASN A 548 -47.80 -25.20 31.57
C ASN A 548 -46.89 -24.08 32.10
N LEU A 549 -46.50 -23.15 31.24
CA LEU A 549 -45.56 -22.07 31.59
C LEU A 549 -46.10 -21.11 32.66
N TRP A 550 -47.43 -21.02 32.84
CA TRP A 550 -48.05 -20.19 33.87
C TRP A 550 -47.84 -20.71 35.29
N LEU A 551 -47.55 -22.01 35.45
CA LEU A 551 -47.23 -22.64 36.75
C LEU A 551 -45.87 -22.17 37.30
N ILE A 552 -45.00 -21.65 36.44
CA ILE A 552 -43.73 -21.04 36.87
C ILE A 552 -44.07 -19.75 37.62
N ALA A 553 -43.65 -19.67 38.88
CA ALA A 553 -43.90 -18.50 39.73
C ALA A 553 -43.39 -17.21 39.04
N PRO A 554 -44.13 -16.08 39.11
CA PRO A 554 -43.78 -14.84 38.41
C PRO A 554 -42.34 -14.37 38.63
N LYS A 555 -41.77 -14.60 39.82
CA LYS A 555 -40.38 -14.25 40.16
C LYS A 555 -39.32 -14.94 39.30
N TYR A 556 -39.60 -16.11 38.72
CA TYR A 556 -38.66 -16.88 37.91
C TYR A 556 -38.87 -16.73 36.40
N ARG A 557 -39.98 -16.16 35.94
CA ARG A 557 -40.34 -16.12 34.50
C ARG A 557 -39.34 -15.32 33.66
N GLY A 558 -38.86 -14.18 34.17
CA GLY A 558 -37.83 -13.37 33.51
C GLY A 558 -36.50 -14.12 33.32
N MET A 559 -36.08 -14.87 34.35
CA MET A 559 -34.88 -15.72 34.30
C MET A 559 -35.06 -16.86 33.27
N VAL A 560 -36.22 -17.53 33.28
CA VAL A 560 -36.52 -18.61 32.32
C VAL A 560 -36.55 -18.07 30.90
N TYR A 561 -37.15 -16.91 30.66
CA TYR A 561 -37.13 -16.27 29.35
C TYR A 561 -35.70 -15.94 28.91
N GLN A 562 -34.88 -15.32 29.76
CA GLN A 562 -33.47 -15.03 29.45
C GLN A 562 -32.67 -16.29 29.12
N TYR A 563 -32.98 -17.42 29.75
CA TYR A 563 -32.40 -18.72 29.42
C TYR A 563 -32.84 -19.21 28.02
N LEU A 564 -34.15 -19.22 27.74
CA LEU A 564 -34.72 -19.62 26.45
C LEU A 564 -34.16 -18.75 25.32
N GLU A 565 -34.14 -17.44 25.53
CA GLU A 565 -33.62 -16.43 24.62
C GLU A 565 -32.15 -16.68 24.31
N ARG A 566 -31.27 -16.81 25.32
CA ARG A 566 -29.85 -17.13 25.11
C ARG A 566 -29.63 -18.41 24.32
N ARG A 567 -30.39 -19.47 24.64
CA ARG A 567 -30.29 -20.76 23.92
C ARG A 567 -30.79 -20.65 22.48
N TYR A 568 -31.86 -19.89 22.25
CA TYR A 568 -32.42 -19.66 20.91
C TYR A 568 -31.46 -18.87 20.02
N ILE A 569 -30.89 -17.77 20.54
CA ILE A 569 -29.86 -17.00 19.81
C ILE A 569 -28.69 -17.92 19.45
N THR A 570 -28.21 -18.72 20.41
CA THR A 570 -27.09 -19.64 20.18
C THR A 570 -27.41 -20.62 19.05
N SER A 571 -28.60 -21.23 19.07
CA SER A 571 -29.08 -22.11 18.00
C SER A 571 -29.17 -21.39 16.64
N THR A 572 -29.72 -20.18 16.63
CA THR A 572 -29.90 -19.40 15.40
C THR A 572 -28.56 -18.89 14.84
N LYS A 573 -27.59 -18.55 15.69
CA LYS A 573 -26.20 -18.24 15.29
C LYS A 573 -25.52 -19.44 14.63
N LEU A 574 -25.76 -20.66 15.10
CA LEU A 574 -25.25 -21.88 14.45
C LEU A 574 -25.87 -22.05 13.05
N ALA A 575 -27.19 -21.85 12.92
CA ALA A 575 -27.86 -21.87 11.62
C ALA A 575 -27.33 -20.77 10.68
N LEU A 576 -27.12 -19.56 11.21
CA LEU A 576 -26.55 -18.43 10.47
C LEU A 576 -25.12 -18.72 10.00
N SER A 577 -24.29 -19.33 10.85
CA SER A 577 -22.94 -19.78 10.48
C SER A 577 -22.98 -20.77 9.32
N ALA A 578 -23.94 -21.71 9.30
CA ALA A 578 -24.12 -22.62 8.18
C ALA A 578 -24.52 -21.89 6.88
N VAL A 579 -25.40 -20.88 6.96
CA VAL A 579 -25.78 -20.03 5.81
C VAL A 579 -24.57 -19.21 5.33
N PHE A 580 -23.76 -18.65 6.22
CA PHE A 580 -22.55 -17.91 5.86
C PHE A 580 -21.51 -18.80 5.18
N LYS A 581 -21.34 -20.05 5.63
CA LYS A 581 -20.51 -21.04 4.90
C LYS A 581 -21.03 -21.30 3.48
N GLN A 582 -22.34 -21.38 3.28
CA GLN A 582 -22.91 -21.52 1.93
C GLN A 582 -22.70 -20.26 1.08
N LEU A 583 -22.85 -19.07 1.69
CA LEU A 583 -22.61 -17.79 1.03
C LEU A 583 -21.15 -17.67 0.58
N ASP A 584 -20.19 -18.00 1.43
CA ASP A 584 -18.77 -17.98 1.08
C ASP A 584 -18.50 -18.89 -0.14
N ASN A 585 -19.01 -20.13 -0.13
CA ASN A 585 -18.89 -21.03 -1.28
C ASN A 585 -19.44 -20.44 -2.59
N VAL A 586 -20.60 -19.79 -2.56
CA VAL A 586 -21.19 -19.12 -3.74
C VAL A 586 -20.34 -17.93 -4.18
N VAL A 587 -19.86 -17.14 -3.23
CA VAL A 587 -18.98 -15.98 -3.48
C VAL A 587 -17.67 -16.42 -4.11
N GLN A 588 -17.03 -17.50 -3.64
CA GLN A 588 -15.82 -18.04 -4.26
C GLN A 588 -16.06 -18.46 -5.72
N LYS A 589 -17.20 -19.12 -6.01
CA LYS A 589 -17.59 -19.48 -7.39
C LYS A 589 -17.83 -18.25 -8.28
N LEU A 590 -18.46 -17.19 -7.72
CA LEU A 590 -18.63 -15.92 -8.42
C LEU A 590 -17.28 -15.24 -8.71
N LYS A 591 -16.31 -15.30 -7.78
CA LYS A 591 -14.94 -14.79 -8.00
C LYS A 591 -14.26 -15.51 -9.17
N VAL A 592 -14.36 -16.85 -9.24
CA VAL A 592 -13.81 -17.64 -10.37
C VAL A 592 -14.47 -17.29 -11.70
N THR A 593 -15.81 -17.18 -11.72
CA THR A 593 -16.57 -16.78 -12.93
C THR A 593 -16.11 -15.40 -13.41
N ARG A 594 -15.94 -14.45 -12.48
CA ARG A 594 -15.44 -13.11 -12.77
C ARG A 594 -14.04 -13.13 -13.38
N TRP A 595 -13.14 -13.99 -12.90
CA TRP A 595 -11.81 -14.14 -13.51
C TRP A 595 -11.88 -14.66 -14.94
N GLN A 596 -12.80 -15.59 -15.24
CA GLN A 596 -12.99 -16.06 -16.62
C GLN A 596 -13.45 -14.93 -17.54
N GLU A 597 -14.40 -14.11 -17.09
CA GLU A 597 -14.82 -12.91 -17.83
C GLU A 597 -13.68 -11.90 -18.03
N ASP A 598 -12.88 -11.67 -16.98
CA ASP A 598 -11.72 -10.79 -17.04
C ASP A 598 -10.68 -11.33 -18.06
N ILE A 599 -10.45 -12.65 -18.12
CA ILE A 599 -9.57 -13.29 -19.12
C ILE A 599 -10.11 -13.08 -20.54
N THR A 600 -11.42 -13.30 -20.75
CA THR A 600 -12.06 -13.09 -22.06
C THR A 600 -11.94 -11.63 -22.49
N ALA A 601 -12.23 -10.68 -21.62
CA ALA A 601 -12.11 -9.25 -21.91
C ALA A 601 -10.66 -8.85 -22.29
N ILE A 602 -9.65 -9.43 -21.62
CA ILE A 602 -8.24 -9.20 -21.96
C ILE A 602 -7.93 -9.76 -23.36
N ARG A 603 -8.37 -10.98 -23.66
CA ARG A 603 -8.16 -11.62 -24.97
C ARG A 603 -8.85 -10.85 -26.10
N ASP A 604 -10.10 -10.44 -25.90
CA ASP A 604 -10.88 -9.65 -26.88
C ASP A 604 -10.23 -8.29 -27.15
N SER A 605 -9.61 -7.68 -26.14
CA SER A 605 -8.90 -6.40 -26.28
C SER A 605 -7.61 -6.47 -27.09
N LYS A 606 -7.19 -7.69 -27.49
CA LYS A 606 -5.93 -7.99 -28.18
C LYS A 606 -4.70 -7.44 -27.44
N ALA A 607 -4.78 -7.33 -26.12
CA ALA A 607 -3.70 -6.80 -25.31
C ALA A 607 -2.45 -7.67 -25.41
N ARG A 608 -1.34 -7.05 -25.81
CA ARG A 608 -0.01 -7.65 -25.94
C ARG A 608 0.87 -7.36 -24.72
N ILE A 609 0.45 -6.40 -23.89
CA ILE A 609 1.12 -6.01 -22.65
C ILE A 609 0.14 -6.03 -21.48
N ILE A 610 0.56 -6.58 -20.35
CA ILE A 610 -0.10 -6.44 -19.06
C ILE A 610 0.73 -5.48 -18.22
N GLY A 611 0.15 -4.32 -17.86
CA GLY A 611 0.77 -3.36 -16.96
C GLY A 611 0.17 -3.42 -15.56
N CYS A 612 0.99 -3.61 -14.54
CA CYS A 612 0.55 -3.54 -13.15
C CYS A 612 1.69 -3.15 -12.21
N THR A 613 1.39 -2.66 -11.00
CA THR A 613 2.43 -2.52 -9.98
C THR A 613 2.89 -3.88 -9.46
N THR A 614 4.00 -3.94 -8.74
CA THR A 614 4.51 -5.16 -8.10
C THR A 614 3.51 -5.73 -7.09
N THR A 615 2.78 -4.88 -6.36
CA THR A 615 1.64 -5.30 -5.53
C THR A 615 0.48 -5.83 -6.38
N GLY A 616 0.24 -5.23 -7.56
CA GLY A 616 -0.73 -5.73 -8.52
C GLY A 616 -0.36 -7.14 -9.04
N LEU A 617 0.93 -7.41 -9.20
CA LEU A 617 1.46 -8.68 -9.68
C LEU A 617 1.06 -9.85 -8.77
N THR A 618 1.13 -9.65 -7.45
CA THR A 618 0.71 -10.65 -6.45
C THR A 618 -0.80 -10.66 -6.24
N LYS A 619 -1.45 -9.48 -6.20
CA LYS A 619 -2.91 -9.36 -6.09
C LYS A 619 -3.67 -10.08 -7.21
N TYR A 620 -3.19 -9.93 -8.45
CA TYR A 620 -3.81 -10.52 -9.64
C TYR A 620 -3.09 -11.79 -10.09
N ARG A 621 -2.26 -12.43 -9.22
CA ARG A 621 -1.43 -13.59 -9.57
C ARG A 621 -2.21 -14.67 -10.31
N LYS A 622 -3.39 -15.08 -9.80
CA LYS A 622 -4.23 -16.12 -10.40
C LYS A 622 -4.70 -15.75 -11.82
N LEU A 623 -5.11 -14.50 -12.03
CA LEU A 623 -5.51 -13.98 -13.34
C LEU A 623 -4.33 -13.95 -14.32
N ILE A 624 -3.18 -13.44 -13.87
CA ILE A 624 -1.98 -13.32 -14.70
C ILE A 624 -1.44 -14.71 -15.06
N ALA A 625 -1.38 -15.65 -14.12
CA ALA A 625 -0.98 -17.04 -14.36
C ALA A 625 -1.86 -17.71 -15.44
N ALA A 626 -3.17 -17.46 -15.43
CA ALA A 626 -4.10 -18.00 -16.42
C ALA A 626 -3.88 -17.45 -17.84
N LEU A 627 -3.26 -16.27 -17.98
CA LEU A 627 -2.84 -15.71 -19.28
C LEU A 627 -1.53 -16.32 -19.78
N ARG A 628 -0.86 -17.15 -18.97
CA ARG A 628 0.37 -17.88 -19.25
C ARG A 628 1.52 -17.03 -19.84
N PRO A 629 1.83 -15.85 -19.27
CA PRO A 629 2.90 -14.98 -19.74
C PRO A 629 4.25 -15.69 -19.72
N ARG A 630 5.07 -15.43 -20.75
CA ARG A 630 6.43 -16.01 -20.87
C ARG A 630 7.54 -15.04 -20.46
N ILE A 631 7.27 -13.74 -20.59
CA ILE A 631 8.25 -12.69 -20.34
C ILE A 631 7.69 -11.74 -19.29
N MET A 632 8.51 -11.43 -18.29
CA MET A 632 8.23 -10.41 -17.28
C MET A 632 9.37 -9.40 -17.25
N MET A 633 9.04 -8.12 -17.42
CA MET A 633 9.96 -7.00 -17.26
C MET A 633 9.57 -6.17 -16.04
N ILE A 634 10.52 -5.97 -15.13
CA ILE A 634 10.37 -5.19 -13.90
C ILE A 634 11.28 -3.96 -14.01
N GLU A 635 10.66 -2.79 -14.13
CA GLU A 635 11.32 -1.48 -14.06
C GLU A 635 11.41 -1.00 -12.61
N GLU A 636 12.49 -0.29 -12.29
CA GLU A 636 12.90 0.05 -10.93
C GLU A 636 12.91 -1.19 -9.99
N ALA A 637 13.40 -2.32 -10.50
CA ALA A 637 13.50 -3.58 -9.77
C ALA A 637 14.32 -3.47 -8.47
N ALA A 638 15.25 -2.51 -8.42
CA ALA A 638 16.04 -2.21 -7.23
C ALA A 638 15.23 -1.66 -6.05
N GLU A 639 14.10 -0.99 -6.31
CA GLU A 639 13.16 -0.47 -5.29
C GLU A 639 12.12 -1.52 -4.85
N THR A 640 12.08 -2.68 -5.49
CA THR A 640 11.07 -3.70 -5.26
C THR A 640 11.54 -4.71 -4.21
N ARG A 641 10.69 -5.02 -3.23
CA ARG A 641 10.96 -6.08 -2.25
C ARG A 641 11.15 -7.41 -2.97
N GLU A 642 12.14 -8.17 -2.55
CA GLU A 642 12.46 -9.47 -3.13
C GLU A 642 11.25 -10.42 -3.16
N ALA A 643 10.54 -10.51 -2.04
CA ALA A 643 9.38 -11.35 -1.89
C ALA A 643 8.27 -11.04 -2.90
N ASN A 644 8.12 -9.79 -3.36
CA ASN A 644 7.11 -9.43 -4.35
C ASN A 644 7.43 -10.04 -5.73
N ILE A 645 8.72 -10.11 -6.09
CA ILE A 645 9.15 -10.71 -7.36
C ILE A 645 9.08 -12.23 -7.26
N THR A 646 9.56 -12.82 -6.15
CA THR A 646 9.56 -14.28 -5.97
C THR A 646 8.14 -14.83 -5.84
N ALA A 647 7.23 -14.13 -5.17
CA ALA A 647 5.80 -14.48 -5.12
C ALA A 647 5.09 -14.42 -6.48
N ALA A 648 5.76 -13.91 -7.52
CA ALA A 648 5.24 -13.76 -8.87
C ALA A 648 6.01 -14.59 -9.92
N LEU A 649 6.77 -15.59 -9.49
CA LEU A 649 7.35 -16.57 -10.41
C LEU A 649 6.21 -17.49 -10.90
N PHE A 650 5.74 -17.24 -12.12
CA PHE A 650 4.71 -18.07 -12.75
C PHE A 650 5.37 -19.27 -13.45
N PRO A 651 4.75 -20.46 -13.44
CA PRO A 651 5.27 -21.65 -14.12
C PRO A 651 5.53 -21.45 -15.62
N SER A 652 4.82 -20.52 -16.26
CA SER A 652 4.95 -20.23 -17.69
C SER A 652 6.08 -19.28 -18.05
N LEU A 653 6.74 -18.65 -17.07
CA LEU A 653 7.82 -17.70 -17.35
C LEU A 653 9.05 -18.44 -17.88
N GLU A 654 9.57 -17.94 -18.99
CA GLU A 654 10.83 -18.36 -19.60
C GLU A 654 11.88 -17.25 -19.51
N GLN A 655 11.45 -16.00 -19.27
CA GLN A 655 12.34 -14.85 -19.18
C GLN A 655 11.90 -13.83 -18.12
N ILE A 656 12.85 -13.34 -17.33
CA ILE A 656 12.71 -12.22 -16.39
C ILE A 656 13.77 -11.16 -16.70
N ILE A 657 13.33 -9.91 -16.84
CA ILE A 657 14.18 -8.75 -17.10
C ILE A 657 14.06 -7.79 -15.91
N LEU A 658 15.14 -7.60 -15.16
CA LEU A 658 15.25 -6.72 -14.01
C LEU A 658 16.03 -5.46 -14.42
N VAL A 659 15.35 -4.32 -14.48
CA VAL A 659 15.96 -3.02 -14.79
C VAL A 659 15.87 -2.14 -13.57
N GLY A 660 16.98 -1.53 -13.15
CA GLY A 660 16.97 -0.68 -11.97
C GLY A 660 18.35 -0.15 -11.58
N ASP A 661 18.43 0.43 -10.39
CA ASP A 661 19.66 0.99 -9.85
C ASP A 661 19.77 0.74 -8.34
N HIS A 662 20.54 -0.28 -7.95
CA HIS A 662 20.70 -0.69 -6.55
C HIS A 662 21.47 0.31 -5.67
N MET A 663 22.06 1.33 -6.30
CA MET A 663 22.72 2.44 -5.63
C MET A 663 21.77 3.64 -5.37
N GLN A 664 20.52 3.60 -5.89
CA GLN A 664 19.43 4.52 -5.53
C GLN A 664 18.51 3.90 -4.46
N LEU A 665 17.28 4.41 -4.26
CA LEU A 665 16.45 4.05 -3.10
C LEU A 665 16.20 2.54 -3.00
N ALA A 666 16.19 2.08 -1.75
CA ALA A 666 15.90 0.72 -1.35
C ALA A 666 14.38 0.45 -1.34
N PRO A 667 13.97 -0.84 -1.36
CA PRO A 667 12.66 -1.22 -0.86
C PRO A 667 12.46 -0.74 0.59
N HIS A 668 11.31 -0.15 0.88
CA HIS A 668 10.94 0.27 2.23
C HIS A 668 10.62 -0.94 3.12
N ALA A 669 11.00 -0.89 4.40
CA ALA A 669 10.60 -1.85 5.43
C ALA A 669 9.85 -1.09 6.53
N ASP A 670 8.63 -1.52 6.84
CA ASP A 670 7.76 -0.85 7.82
C ASP A 670 8.30 -1.07 9.24
N VAL A 671 8.90 -2.25 9.47
CA VAL A 671 9.61 -2.57 10.70
C VAL A 671 11.11 -2.34 10.49
N LEU A 672 11.61 -1.24 11.05
CA LEU A 672 13.01 -0.80 10.87
C LEU A 672 14.04 -1.88 11.25
N GLU A 673 13.75 -2.70 12.26
CA GLU A 673 14.63 -3.80 12.70
C GLU A 673 14.91 -4.79 11.57
N LEU A 674 13.93 -5.04 10.68
CA LEU A 674 14.07 -5.97 9.56
C LEU A 674 14.92 -5.40 8.42
N SER A 675 15.14 -4.09 8.37
CA SER A 675 16.03 -3.46 7.38
C SER A 675 17.52 -3.65 7.70
N LYS A 676 17.85 -4.12 8.90
CA LYS A 676 19.23 -4.24 9.38
C LYS A 676 19.72 -5.71 9.31
N PRO A 677 21.04 -5.94 9.35
CA PRO A 677 21.57 -7.28 9.57
C PRO A 677 20.95 -7.92 10.82
N PRO A 678 20.58 -9.22 10.80
CA PRO A 678 20.79 -10.21 9.73
C PRO A 678 19.57 -10.44 8.81
N PHE A 679 18.63 -9.49 8.70
CA PHE A 679 17.33 -9.70 8.02
C PHE A 679 17.26 -9.11 6.60
N TYR A 680 17.84 -7.93 6.39
CA TYR A 680 18.01 -7.31 5.06
C TYR A 680 16.72 -7.23 4.22
N LEU A 681 15.56 -6.92 4.82
CA LEU A 681 14.28 -6.83 4.12
C LEU A 681 14.23 -5.70 3.07
N ASN A 682 15.09 -4.70 3.23
CA ASN A 682 15.33 -3.59 2.31
C ASN A 682 16.38 -3.92 1.22
N VAL A 683 16.70 -5.20 1.01
CA VAL A 683 17.52 -5.65 -0.13
C VAL A 683 16.59 -6.25 -1.18
N SER A 684 16.65 -5.71 -2.38
CA SER A 684 15.88 -6.22 -3.52
C SER A 684 16.51 -7.49 -4.11
N LEU A 685 15.71 -8.25 -4.84
CA LEU A 685 16.23 -9.40 -5.59
C LEU A 685 17.32 -8.97 -6.58
N PHE A 686 17.13 -7.80 -7.20
CA PHE A 686 18.13 -7.18 -8.09
C PHE A 686 19.48 -7.06 -7.38
N GLN A 687 19.50 -6.39 -6.22
CA GLN A 687 20.74 -6.14 -5.48
C GLN A 687 21.39 -7.45 -5.04
N ARG A 688 20.60 -8.38 -4.49
CA ARG A 688 21.11 -9.66 -4.01
C ARG A 688 21.79 -10.46 -5.12
N LEU A 689 21.19 -10.51 -6.31
CA LEU A 689 21.77 -11.26 -7.43
C LEU A 689 23.07 -10.61 -7.94
N VAL A 690 23.11 -9.27 -8.00
CA VAL A 690 24.33 -8.53 -8.39
C VAL A 690 25.46 -8.74 -7.38
N GLU A 691 25.18 -8.62 -6.08
CA GLU A 691 26.20 -8.79 -5.03
C GLU A 691 26.68 -10.23 -4.89
N ARG A 692 25.87 -11.22 -5.28
CA ARG A 692 26.28 -12.63 -5.40
C ARG A 692 27.12 -12.93 -6.64
N GLY A 693 27.38 -11.93 -7.49
CA GLY A 693 28.22 -12.07 -8.68
C GLY A 693 27.50 -12.60 -9.90
N LEU A 694 26.17 -12.54 -9.97
CA LEU A 694 25.44 -12.86 -11.19
C LEU A 694 25.81 -11.83 -12.27
N GLU A 695 26.09 -12.31 -13.48
CA GLU A 695 26.36 -11.43 -14.61
C GLU A 695 25.23 -10.39 -14.84
N HIS A 696 25.59 -9.15 -15.10
CA HIS A 696 24.68 -8.04 -15.39
C HIS A 696 25.30 -7.07 -16.40
N SER A 697 24.48 -6.26 -17.06
CA SER A 697 24.95 -5.14 -17.90
C SER A 697 24.74 -3.82 -17.18
N THR A 698 25.67 -2.88 -17.34
CA THR A 698 25.58 -1.54 -16.76
C THR A 698 25.58 -0.50 -17.85
N LEU A 699 24.56 0.38 -17.86
CA LEU A 699 24.51 1.52 -18.76
C LEU A 699 25.54 2.57 -18.33
N GLN A 700 26.26 3.17 -19.29
CA GLN A 700 27.44 3.99 -19.00
C GLN A 700 27.31 5.45 -19.43
N VAL A 701 26.47 5.77 -20.41
CA VAL A 701 26.42 7.11 -21.02
C VAL A 701 25.24 7.92 -20.48
N GLN A 702 25.50 8.97 -19.69
CA GLN A 702 24.47 9.84 -19.13
C GLN A 702 24.16 11.06 -20.01
N ARG A 703 22.89 11.45 -20.07
CA ARG A 703 22.37 12.54 -20.93
C ARG A 703 21.64 13.65 -20.15
N ARG A 704 21.65 13.57 -18.82
CA ARG A 704 20.90 14.44 -17.91
C ARG A 704 21.75 15.58 -17.37
N MET A 705 22.74 15.23 -16.54
CA MET A 705 23.47 16.16 -15.68
C MET A 705 24.54 16.91 -16.46
N ALA A 706 24.82 18.15 -16.08
CA ALA A 706 26.06 18.81 -16.47
C ALA A 706 27.28 18.03 -15.93
N PRO A 707 28.44 18.04 -16.62
CA PRO A 707 29.62 17.29 -16.21
C PRO A 707 30.03 17.50 -14.75
N ASP A 708 29.97 18.73 -14.23
CA ASP A 708 30.42 19.04 -12.87
C ASP A 708 29.49 18.47 -11.79
N ILE A 709 28.20 18.36 -12.12
CA ILE A 709 27.21 17.67 -11.28
C ILE A 709 27.44 16.17 -11.33
N ARG A 710 27.62 15.60 -12.53
CA ARG A 710 27.90 14.16 -12.72
C ARG A 710 29.15 13.74 -11.96
N LYS A 711 30.21 14.58 -11.96
CA LYS A 711 31.46 14.34 -11.24
C LYS A 711 31.23 13.97 -9.79
N LEU A 712 30.26 14.60 -9.09
CA LEU A 712 29.91 14.30 -7.70
C LEU A 712 29.57 12.83 -7.45
N LEU A 713 29.05 12.14 -8.47
CA LEU A 713 28.61 10.75 -8.38
C LEU A 713 29.71 9.73 -8.73
N SER A 714 30.88 10.19 -9.20
CA SER A 714 31.94 9.31 -9.75
C SER A 714 32.54 8.37 -8.70
N ALA A 715 32.39 8.68 -7.40
CA ALA A 715 32.78 7.78 -6.31
C ALA A 715 32.01 6.45 -6.35
N TRP A 716 30.75 6.51 -6.76
CA TRP A 716 29.81 5.39 -6.72
C TRP A 716 29.48 4.85 -8.11
N TYR A 717 29.70 5.64 -9.16
CA TYR A 717 29.56 5.24 -10.56
C TYR A 717 30.84 5.55 -11.36
N PRO A 718 31.92 4.77 -11.18
CA PRO A 718 33.21 5.07 -11.81
C PRO A 718 33.19 4.97 -13.35
N LEU A 719 32.25 4.20 -13.92
CA LEU A 719 32.11 3.98 -15.36
C LEU A 719 31.13 4.96 -16.03
N LEU A 720 30.55 5.91 -15.28
CA LEU A 720 29.56 6.85 -15.81
C LEU A 720 30.25 7.98 -16.58
N VAL A 721 29.94 8.10 -17.87
CA VAL A 721 30.50 9.10 -18.78
C VAL A 721 29.42 10.00 -19.36
N ASP A 722 29.83 11.20 -19.77
CA ASP A 722 28.93 12.24 -20.29
C ASP A 722 28.70 12.06 -21.79
N HIS A 723 27.43 12.14 -22.22
CA HIS A 723 27.09 12.27 -23.63
C HIS A 723 27.42 13.70 -24.13
N PRO A 724 27.85 13.89 -25.39
CA PRO A 724 28.14 15.23 -25.92
C PRO A 724 27.02 16.27 -25.73
N SER A 725 25.75 15.83 -25.69
CA SER A 725 24.59 16.70 -25.45
C SER A 725 24.54 17.35 -24.06
N THR A 726 25.43 17.01 -23.14
CA THR A 726 25.50 17.61 -21.80
C THR A 726 26.61 18.65 -21.66
N LEU A 727 27.45 18.83 -22.69
CA LEU A 727 28.57 19.77 -22.65
C LEU A 727 28.09 21.22 -22.86
N ASP A 728 27.17 21.43 -23.80
CA ASP A 728 26.65 22.75 -24.17
C ASP A 728 25.32 23.06 -23.47
N ARG A 729 25.31 23.08 -22.13
CA ARG A 729 24.12 23.49 -21.36
C ARG A 729 24.07 25.00 -21.24
N GLU A 730 22.91 25.59 -21.52
CA GLU A 730 22.69 27.03 -21.34
C GLU A 730 22.84 27.43 -19.87
N ALA A 731 23.53 28.55 -19.64
CA ALA A 731 23.70 29.15 -18.33
C ALA A 731 22.35 29.58 -17.74
N VAL A 732 22.13 29.29 -16.46
CA VAL A 732 20.88 29.68 -15.78
C VAL A 732 20.85 31.20 -15.59
N PRO A 733 19.78 31.90 -16.03
CA PRO A 733 19.66 33.34 -15.86
C PRO A 733 19.84 33.78 -14.41
N GLY A 734 20.76 34.73 -14.20
CA GLY A 734 21.03 35.28 -12.86
C GLY A 734 22.01 34.47 -12.01
N MET A 735 22.56 33.35 -12.50
CA MET A 735 23.50 32.48 -11.78
C MET A 735 24.89 32.38 -12.43
N GLY A 736 25.12 33.10 -13.53
CA GLY A 736 26.39 33.06 -14.27
C GLY A 736 26.62 31.70 -14.94
N SER A 737 27.89 31.33 -15.16
CA SER A 737 28.28 30.06 -15.78
C SER A 737 28.33 28.87 -14.80
N LYS A 738 27.86 29.04 -13.56
CA LYS A 738 27.95 27.99 -12.54
C LYS A 738 26.87 26.92 -12.72
N SER A 739 27.29 25.66 -12.75
CA SER A 739 26.42 24.46 -12.79
C SER A 739 26.19 23.86 -11.40
N LEU A 740 27.08 24.14 -10.45
CA LEU A 740 27.06 23.62 -9.09
C LEU A 740 27.45 24.69 -8.07
N LEU A 741 26.69 24.78 -6.98
CA LEU A 741 26.97 25.65 -5.85
C LEU A 741 26.59 24.96 -4.53
N TRP A 742 27.46 25.10 -3.52
CA TRP A 742 27.11 24.79 -2.13
C TRP A 742 27.24 26.05 -1.28
N PHE A 743 26.10 26.54 -0.77
CA PHE A 743 26.01 27.60 0.23
C PHE A 743 26.08 27.02 1.64
N ASN A 744 27.22 27.21 2.30
CA ASN A 744 27.49 26.73 3.64
C ASN A 744 27.03 27.73 4.71
N HIS A 745 26.29 27.26 5.71
CA HIS A 745 25.93 28.05 6.89
C HIS A 745 25.80 27.17 8.14
N GLN A 746 25.85 27.79 9.31
CA GLN A 746 25.74 27.09 10.61
C GLN A 746 24.53 27.55 11.44
N ARG A 747 23.50 28.10 10.79
CA ARG A 747 22.26 28.52 11.47
C ARG A 747 21.49 27.31 12.01
N PRO A 748 21.05 27.33 13.28
CA PRO A 748 20.52 26.14 13.95
C PRO A 748 19.16 25.70 13.40
N GLU A 749 18.92 24.38 13.45
CA GLU A 749 17.63 23.75 13.17
C GLU A 749 16.65 23.87 14.35
N SER A 750 15.37 23.69 14.07
CA SER A 750 14.28 23.55 15.05
C SER A 750 13.46 22.30 14.73
N SER A 751 12.47 21.97 15.56
CA SER A 751 11.55 20.85 15.32
C SER A 751 10.09 21.34 15.34
N ASN A 752 9.27 20.85 14.41
CA ASN A 752 7.84 21.17 14.39
C ASN A 752 7.03 20.34 15.41
N ARG A 753 5.72 20.56 15.47
CA ARG A 753 4.79 19.84 16.37
C ARG A 753 4.78 18.32 16.18
N TYR A 754 5.25 17.82 15.04
CA TYR A 754 5.34 16.40 14.70
C TYR A 754 6.79 15.88 14.78
N CYS A 755 7.67 16.57 15.50
CA CYS A 755 9.09 16.26 15.67
C CYS A 755 9.91 16.21 14.36
N SER A 756 9.37 16.66 13.22
CA SER A 756 10.15 16.82 12.00
C SER A 756 11.04 18.05 12.10
N LYS A 757 12.26 17.95 11.56
CA LYS A 757 13.25 19.03 11.54
C LYS A 757 12.88 20.13 10.55
N VAL A 758 13.18 21.37 10.92
CA VAL A 758 12.92 22.60 10.15
C VAL A 758 14.07 23.59 10.36
N ASN A 759 14.57 24.17 9.27
CA ASN A 759 15.53 25.26 9.29
C ASN A 759 14.93 26.47 8.54
N THR A 760 14.46 27.46 9.29
CA THR A 760 13.78 28.64 8.74
C THR A 760 14.73 29.51 7.93
N PHE A 761 16.00 29.60 8.32
CA PHE A 761 17.02 30.33 7.57
C PHE A 761 17.23 29.75 6.17
N GLU A 762 17.34 28.42 6.06
CA GLU A 762 17.41 27.75 4.75
C GLU A 762 16.15 28.00 3.92
N ALA A 763 14.98 27.93 4.54
CA ALA A 763 13.71 28.14 3.84
C ALA A 763 13.63 29.56 3.25
N ASP A 764 13.96 30.58 4.05
CA ASP A 764 13.96 31.98 3.60
C ASP A 764 14.99 32.23 2.48
N MET A 765 16.18 31.64 2.59
CA MET A 765 17.22 31.74 1.56
C MET A 765 16.78 31.07 0.25
N ILE A 766 16.14 29.91 0.30
CA ILE A 766 15.61 29.22 -0.88
C ILE A 766 14.48 30.03 -1.53
N VAL A 767 13.54 30.55 -0.75
CA VAL A 767 12.43 31.36 -1.27
C VAL A 767 12.94 32.63 -1.95
N GLY A 768 13.95 33.27 -1.36
CA GLY A 768 14.64 34.42 -1.96
C GLY A 768 15.35 34.06 -3.28
N LEU A 769 16.10 32.97 -3.30
CA LEU A 769 16.78 32.48 -4.51
C LEU A 769 15.78 32.12 -5.62
N TYR A 770 14.71 31.40 -5.28
CA TYR A 770 13.62 31.09 -6.21
C TYR A 770 13.05 32.37 -6.82
N SER A 771 12.74 33.37 -5.99
CA SER A 771 12.20 34.65 -6.44
C SER A 771 13.15 35.39 -7.37
N HIS A 772 14.46 35.33 -7.09
CA HIS A 772 15.49 35.90 -7.95
C HIS A 772 15.56 35.18 -9.31
N LEU A 773 15.56 33.85 -9.33
CA LEU A 773 15.58 33.06 -10.58
C LEU A 773 14.37 33.39 -11.47
N VAL A 774 13.17 33.40 -10.89
CA VAL A 774 11.93 33.74 -11.62
C VAL A 774 11.98 35.18 -12.14
N SER A 775 12.45 36.13 -11.33
CA SER A 775 12.58 37.54 -11.73
C SER A 775 13.58 37.75 -12.89
N ASN A 776 14.52 36.81 -13.08
CA ASN A 776 15.49 36.83 -14.17
C ASN A 776 15.04 36.06 -15.43
N GLY A 777 13.83 35.49 -15.41
CA GLY A 777 13.18 34.89 -16.58
C GLY A 777 13.12 33.36 -16.58
N THR A 778 13.55 32.70 -15.50
CA THR A 778 13.41 31.25 -15.34
C THR A 778 11.95 30.88 -15.09
N SER A 779 11.42 29.86 -15.76
CA SER A 779 10.04 29.42 -15.52
C SER A 779 9.93 28.72 -14.16
N PRO A 780 8.88 28.98 -13.35
CA PRO A 780 8.64 28.23 -12.11
C PRO A 780 8.61 26.71 -12.29
N SER A 781 8.16 26.23 -13.45
CA SER A 781 8.11 24.78 -13.77
C SER A 781 9.50 24.15 -13.93
N GLU A 782 10.53 24.94 -14.22
CA GLU A 782 11.90 24.49 -14.42
C GLU A 782 12.69 24.37 -13.12
N ILE A 783 12.08 24.77 -11.99
CA ILE A 783 12.68 24.77 -10.67
C ILE A 783 11.94 23.75 -9.79
N THR A 784 12.72 22.87 -9.15
CA THR A 784 12.22 22.02 -8.06
C THR A 784 13.06 22.24 -6.81
N ILE A 785 12.37 22.30 -5.67
CA ILE A 785 12.99 22.40 -4.36
C ILE A 785 12.89 21.05 -3.65
N LEU A 786 14.03 20.52 -3.22
CA LEU A 786 14.15 19.25 -2.52
C LEU A 786 14.60 19.45 -1.07
N THR A 787 14.06 18.63 -0.19
CA THR A 787 14.49 18.54 1.21
C THR A 787 14.36 17.10 1.71
N PHE A 788 15.02 16.78 2.82
CA PHE A 788 14.95 15.46 3.45
C PHE A 788 13.80 15.37 4.46
N TYR A 789 13.15 16.48 4.81
CA TYR A 789 12.19 16.56 5.92
C TYR A 789 10.84 17.13 5.50
N SER A 790 9.74 16.46 5.88
CA SER A 790 8.38 16.90 5.59
C SER A 790 8.04 18.24 6.29
N GLY A 791 8.57 18.47 7.49
CA GLY A 791 8.46 19.75 8.19
C GLY A 791 9.10 20.89 7.42
N GLN A 792 10.30 20.66 6.87
CA GLN A 792 10.98 21.65 6.04
C GLN A 792 10.23 21.91 4.73
N LYS A 793 9.69 20.87 4.09
CA LYS A 793 8.84 21.00 2.91
C LYS A 793 7.67 21.95 3.18
N ALA A 794 6.93 21.72 4.27
CA ALA A 794 5.81 22.58 4.65
C ALA A 794 6.26 24.03 4.96
N CYS A 795 7.42 24.20 5.59
CA CYS A 795 8.00 25.52 5.87
C CYS A 795 8.29 26.31 4.57
N ILE A 796 8.94 25.66 3.60
CA ILE A 796 9.24 26.24 2.29
C ILE A 796 7.96 26.56 1.51
N GLU A 797 7.01 25.63 1.46
CA GLU A 797 5.71 25.84 0.79
C GLU A 797 4.96 27.06 1.37
N ASN A 798 5.01 27.24 2.69
CA ASN A 798 4.40 28.40 3.34
C ASN A 798 5.11 29.71 2.98
N GLY A 799 6.45 29.72 2.94
CA GLY A 799 7.22 30.90 2.51
C GLY A 799 6.96 31.28 1.05
N LEU A 800 6.84 30.29 0.16
CA LEU A 800 6.48 30.51 -1.25
C LEU A 800 5.09 31.14 -1.39
N ARG A 801 4.08 30.66 -0.65
CA ARG A 801 2.71 31.21 -0.68
C ARG A 801 2.63 32.69 -0.29
N GLN A 802 3.54 33.16 0.56
CA GLN A 802 3.59 34.56 1.01
C GLN A 802 4.23 35.50 -0.02
N THR A 803 4.87 34.95 -1.06
CA THR A 803 5.61 35.73 -2.06
C THR A 803 4.70 36.09 -3.24
N ARG A 804 4.58 37.40 -3.55
CA ARG A 804 3.74 37.93 -4.67
C ARG A 804 4.15 37.47 -6.07
N SER A 805 5.36 36.92 -6.23
CA SER A 805 5.94 36.45 -7.49
C SER A 805 5.46 35.07 -7.93
N VAL A 806 4.64 34.40 -7.12
CA VAL A 806 4.06 33.10 -7.46
C VAL A 806 2.77 33.36 -8.26
N GLY A 807 2.83 33.15 -9.59
CA GLY A 807 1.61 33.01 -10.39
C GLY A 807 0.77 31.82 -9.90
N ARG A 808 -0.33 31.48 -10.58
CA ARG A 808 -1.17 30.31 -10.18
C ARG A 808 -0.42 28.97 -10.09
N LEU A 809 0.80 28.88 -10.64
CA LEU A 809 1.69 27.70 -10.62
C LEU A 809 3.05 28.08 -10.00
N GLY A 810 3.30 27.63 -8.76
CA GLY A 810 4.61 27.74 -8.08
C GLY A 810 5.54 26.57 -8.41
N PRO A 811 6.77 26.53 -7.85
CA PRO A 811 7.70 25.43 -8.08
C PRO A 811 7.20 24.17 -7.37
N GLU A 812 7.64 23.01 -7.83
CA GLU A 812 7.41 21.77 -7.11
C GLU A 812 8.32 21.71 -5.88
N VAL A 813 7.73 21.47 -4.70
CA VAL A 813 8.47 21.23 -3.45
C VAL A 813 8.23 19.79 -3.01
N GLN A 814 9.29 18.99 -2.87
CA GLN A 814 9.17 17.58 -2.51
C GLN A 814 10.24 17.11 -1.54
N THR A 815 9.94 16.01 -0.83
CA THR A 815 10.99 15.25 -0.15
C THR A 815 11.79 14.45 -1.18
N VAL A 816 13.05 14.13 -0.86
CA VAL A 816 13.92 13.31 -1.73
C VAL A 816 13.24 12.00 -2.15
N ASP A 817 12.66 11.28 -1.19
CA ASP A 817 11.96 10.00 -1.42
C ASP A 817 10.75 10.18 -2.38
N GLY A 818 10.04 11.31 -2.27
CA GLY A 818 8.88 11.64 -3.10
C GLY A 818 9.20 12.12 -4.52
N TYR A 819 10.46 12.46 -4.82
CA TYR A 819 10.89 13.02 -6.10
C TYR A 819 11.70 12.04 -6.98
N GLN A 820 11.84 10.78 -6.54
CA GLN A 820 12.56 9.78 -7.32
C GLN A 820 11.89 9.50 -8.68
N GLY A 821 12.72 9.25 -9.69
CA GLY A 821 12.29 9.03 -11.08
C GLY A 821 12.03 10.32 -11.86
N ARG A 822 11.92 11.46 -11.17
CA ARG A 822 11.77 12.78 -11.78
C ARG A 822 13.12 13.48 -11.94
N GLU A 823 13.11 14.53 -12.75
CA GLU A 823 14.25 15.41 -13.02
C GLU A 823 13.73 16.81 -13.35
N ASN A 824 14.57 17.83 -13.16
CA ASN A 824 14.27 19.20 -13.58
C ASN A 824 15.52 19.95 -14.03
N SER A 825 15.35 21.09 -14.69
CA SER A 825 16.46 21.94 -15.11
C SER A 825 17.27 22.44 -13.91
N ILE A 826 16.58 22.90 -12.87
CA ILE A 826 17.19 23.51 -11.68
C ILE A 826 16.68 22.80 -10.42
N ILE A 827 17.62 22.37 -9.58
CA ILE A 827 17.32 21.74 -8.29
C ILE A 827 17.95 22.55 -7.16
N LEU A 828 17.13 22.95 -6.19
CA LEU A 828 17.55 23.60 -4.96
C LEU A 828 17.38 22.60 -3.79
N ILE A 829 18.45 22.27 -3.08
CA ILE A 829 18.43 21.31 -1.98
C ILE A 829 18.60 22.03 -0.64
N SER A 830 17.64 21.82 0.27
CA SER A 830 17.77 22.14 1.70
C SER A 830 18.22 20.90 2.48
N ILE A 831 19.41 20.97 3.08
CA ILE A 831 19.95 19.92 3.96
C ILE A 831 19.21 19.91 5.30
N THR A 832 18.78 21.06 5.80
CA THR A 832 18.03 21.26 7.06
C THR A 832 18.82 20.99 8.33
N ARG A 833 19.63 19.91 8.36
CA ARG A 833 20.31 19.45 9.59
C ARG A 833 21.46 20.37 9.99
N SER A 834 21.29 21.01 11.14
CA SER A 834 22.25 21.91 11.77
C SER A 834 21.95 21.94 13.29
N PRO A 835 22.32 20.90 14.05
CA PRO A 835 22.06 20.82 15.48
C PRO A 835 22.67 22.02 16.22
N GLU A 836 21.92 22.57 17.18
CA GLU A 836 22.41 23.67 18.02
C GLU A 836 23.56 23.22 18.93
N ASP A 837 23.44 22.03 19.53
CA ASP A 837 24.51 21.38 20.28
C ASP A 837 25.55 20.75 19.32
N ARG A 838 26.64 21.48 19.09
CA ARG A 838 27.73 21.08 18.19
C ARG A 838 28.55 19.90 18.69
N SER A 839 28.45 19.55 19.98
CA SER A 839 29.12 18.36 20.52
C SER A 839 28.47 17.06 20.04
N LYS A 840 27.23 17.12 19.53
CA LYS A 840 26.44 15.98 19.04
C LYS A 840 26.03 16.18 17.58
N PRO A 841 26.96 16.05 16.63
CA PRO A 841 26.65 16.17 15.22
C PRO A 841 25.67 15.08 14.79
N ASP A 842 24.68 15.43 13.97
CA ASP A 842 23.66 14.50 13.50
C ASP A 842 23.19 14.87 12.09
N ALA A 843 23.30 13.89 11.19
CA ALA A 843 22.89 13.98 9.80
C ALA A 843 21.49 13.38 9.54
N GLY A 844 20.91 12.60 10.45
CA GLY A 844 19.61 11.96 10.27
C GLY A 844 19.51 11.21 8.94
N PHE A 845 18.56 11.62 8.08
CA PHE A 845 18.32 10.98 6.78
C PHE A 845 19.44 11.19 5.76
N LEU A 846 20.36 12.15 6.00
CA LEU A 846 21.51 12.43 5.13
C LEU A 846 22.65 11.41 5.30
N ASN A 847 22.54 10.49 6.28
CA ASN A 847 23.45 9.35 6.46
C ASN A 847 23.18 8.21 5.45
N ASP A 848 22.12 8.32 4.66
CA ASP A 848 21.76 7.34 3.65
C ASP A 848 22.34 7.73 2.29
N LEU A 849 23.35 6.97 1.83
CA LEU A 849 24.01 7.17 0.54
C LEU A 849 23.01 7.19 -0.63
N ARG A 850 21.98 6.34 -0.58
CA ARG A 850 21.00 6.20 -1.68
C ARG A 850 20.19 7.48 -1.83
N ARG A 851 19.80 8.10 -0.71
CA ARG A 851 19.10 9.39 -0.70
C ARG A 851 20.00 10.53 -1.18
N ALA A 852 21.27 10.54 -0.80
CA ALA A 852 22.24 11.51 -1.31
C ALA A 852 22.39 11.41 -2.84
N ILE A 853 22.60 10.21 -3.38
CA ILE A 853 22.67 9.96 -4.83
C ILE A 853 21.39 10.42 -5.52
N VAL A 854 20.22 10.12 -4.94
CA VAL A 854 18.94 10.57 -5.50
C VAL A 854 18.88 12.08 -5.54
N ALA A 855 19.18 12.78 -4.45
CA ALA A 855 19.10 14.24 -4.40
C ALA A 855 20.07 14.92 -5.39
N LEU A 856 21.31 14.44 -5.48
CA LEU A 856 22.37 15.00 -6.33
C LEU A 856 22.17 14.75 -7.84
N SER A 857 21.39 13.72 -8.22
CA SER A 857 21.27 13.26 -9.61
C SER A 857 20.03 13.74 -10.38
N ARG A 858 19.21 14.61 -9.78
CA ARG A 858 17.99 15.19 -10.39
C ARG A 858 18.20 16.40 -11.32
N PRO A 859 19.21 17.27 -11.14
CA PRO A 859 19.33 18.48 -11.94
C PRO A 859 19.90 18.20 -13.34
N ARG A 860 19.44 18.98 -14.32
CA ARG A 860 20.03 19.01 -15.66
C ARG A 860 21.06 20.12 -15.82
N HIS A 861 20.79 21.33 -15.34
CA HIS A 861 21.60 22.52 -15.59
C HIS A 861 22.26 23.08 -14.32
N LEU A 862 21.50 23.25 -13.24
CA LEU A 862 21.99 23.86 -12.00
C LEU A 862 21.58 23.07 -10.75
N LEU A 863 22.56 22.82 -9.89
CA LEU A 863 22.40 22.30 -8.54
C LEU A 863 22.86 23.33 -7.51
N VAL A 864 21.96 23.73 -6.60
CA VAL A 864 22.30 24.55 -5.43
C VAL A 864 22.02 23.77 -4.15
N ILE A 865 23.03 23.56 -3.32
CA ILE A 865 22.93 22.91 -2.01
C ILE A 865 23.03 24.00 -0.94
N LEU A 866 22.08 24.05 -0.02
CA LEU A 866 22.10 24.92 1.15
C LEU A 866 22.16 24.05 2.41
N GLY A 867 23.17 24.26 3.25
CA GLY A 867 23.26 23.49 4.48
C GLY A 867 24.59 23.57 5.22
N ASP A 868 24.60 22.99 6.41
CA ASP A 868 25.74 22.94 7.31
C ASP A 868 26.70 21.79 6.95
N MET A 869 27.73 22.14 6.18
CA MET A 869 28.79 21.20 5.78
C MET A 869 29.55 20.68 7.01
N GLN A 870 29.81 21.53 8.01
CA GLN A 870 30.59 21.13 9.19
C GLN A 870 29.88 20.04 9.98
N ASN A 871 28.56 20.16 10.17
CA ASN A 871 27.76 19.11 10.81
C ASN A 871 27.84 17.79 10.02
N LEU A 872 27.70 17.82 8.70
CA LEU A 872 27.77 16.61 7.88
C LEU A 872 29.12 15.90 7.99
N LEU A 873 30.23 16.65 7.93
CA LEU A 873 31.60 16.11 8.02
C LEU A 873 31.99 15.63 9.43
N ALA A 874 31.32 16.14 10.47
CA ALA A 874 31.50 15.71 11.86
C ALA A 874 30.58 14.54 12.24
N SER A 875 29.50 14.30 11.50
CA SER A 875 28.51 13.24 11.75
C SER A 875 28.89 11.89 11.14
N SER A 876 28.05 10.87 11.36
CA SER A 876 28.16 9.56 10.71
C SER A 876 28.06 9.61 9.17
N ALA A 877 27.55 10.70 8.60
CA ALA A 877 27.43 10.87 7.15
C ALA A 877 28.74 11.31 6.46
N ARG A 878 29.83 11.51 7.22
CA ARG A 878 31.14 11.91 6.70
C ARG A 878 31.59 11.11 5.47
N PRO A 879 31.53 9.76 5.43
CA PRO A 879 32.01 8.97 4.28
C PRO A 879 31.30 9.28 2.96
N ILE A 880 30.10 9.86 3.01
CA ILE A 880 29.33 10.22 1.81
C ILE A 880 29.70 11.64 1.40
N TRP A 881 29.55 12.60 2.32
CA TRP A 881 29.66 14.02 2.00
C TRP A 881 31.10 14.51 1.83
N SER A 882 32.09 13.80 2.37
CA SER A 882 33.50 14.05 2.03
C SER A 882 33.79 13.76 0.57
N GLU A 883 33.23 12.67 0.01
CA GLU A 883 33.42 12.31 -1.40
C GLU A 883 32.77 13.32 -2.34
N VAL A 884 31.61 13.87 -1.94
CA VAL A 884 30.97 14.99 -2.64
C VAL A 884 31.90 16.19 -2.66
N LEU A 885 32.38 16.62 -1.49
CA LEU A 885 33.25 17.79 -1.35
C LEU A 885 34.55 17.67 -2.16
N ILE A 886 35.21 16.51 -2.11
CA ILE A 886 36.45 16.24 -2.86
C ILE A 886 36.25 16.37 -4.37
N ARG A 887 35.04 16.09 -4.87
CA ARG A 887 34.71 16.12 -6.31
C ARG A 887 34.09 17.43 -6.77
N MET A 888 33.84 18.36 -5.87
CA MET A 888 33.43 19.71 -6.25
C MET A 888 34.63 20.46 -6.83
N GLU A 889 34.45 21.08 -8.00
CA GLU A 889 35.49 21.93 -8.59
C GLU A 889 35.70 23.24 -7.83
N ALA A 890 34.62 23.79 -7.28
CA ALA A 890 34.63 24.99 -6.47
C ALA A 890 34.28 24.64 -5.01
N PRO A 891 35.02 25.16 -4.02
CA PRO A 891 34.71 24.91 -2.62
C PRO A 891 33.37 25.54 -2.22
N PRO A 892 32.69 25.01 -1.19
CA PRO A 892 31.50 25.63 -0.61
C PRO A 892 31.78 27.07 -0.16
N THR A 893 30.79 27.95 -0.37
CA THR A 893 30.89 29.38 -0.05
C THR A 893 29.92 29.76 1.06
N ASP A 894 30.23 30.79 1.84
CA ASP A 894 29.36 31.37 2.86
C ASP A 894 28.39 32.42 2.28
N TYR A 895 28.27 32.49 0.95
CA TYR A 895 27.33 33.34 0.21
C TYR A 895 26.85 32.66 -1.08
N ILE A 896 25.70 33.07 -1.58
CA ILE A 896 25.19 32.71 -2.92
C ILE A 896 25.62 33.80 -3.91
N PRO A 897 26.49 33.51 -4.89
CA PRO A 897 26.81 34.45 -5.97
C PRO A 897 25.65 34.50 -6.96
N VAL A 898 25.07 35.68 -7.14
CA VAL A 898 24.08 35.97 -8.18
C VAL A 898 24.60 37.04 -9.12
N PHE A 899 24.20 36.98 -10.39
CA PHE A 899 24.75 37.85 -11.43
C PHE A 899 23.68 38.77 -12.01
N CYS A 900 24.04 40.02 -12.22
CA CYS A 900 23.20 40.98 -12.93
C CYS A 900 23.17 40.63 -14.42
N LYS A 901 22.01 40.28 -14.99
CA LYS A 901 21.88 40.03 -16.44
C LYS A 901 22.29 41.23 -17.30
N ALA A 902 22.09 42.45 -16.80
CA ALA A 902 22.41 43.67 -17.56
C ALA A 902 23.91 44.01 -17.59
N HIS A 903 24.66 43.62 -16.56
CA HIS A 903 26.00 44.14 -16.31
C HIS A 903 27.05 43.08 -15.99
N GLY A 904 26.67 41.82 -15.82
CA GLY A 904 27.58 40.72 -15.46
C GLY A 904 28.20 40.83 -14.06
N SER A 905 27.84 41.83 -13.25
CA SER A 905 28.38 42.03 -11.90
C SER A 905 27.89 40.95 -10.94
N GLU A 906 28.81 40.33 -10.20
CA GLU A 906 28.52 39.40 -9.10
C GLU A 906 27.99 40.15 -7.87
N ILE A 907 26.94 39.61 -7.26
CA ILE A 907 26.38 40.04 -5.97
C ILE A 907 26.37 38.85 -5.03
N ARG A 908 26.80 39.11 -3.79
CA ARG A 908 26.89 38.08 -2.75
C ARG A 908 25.70 38.20 -1.81
N ILE A 909 24.95 37.12 -1.67
CA ILE A 909 23.82 37.01 -0.75
C ILE A 909 24.21 36.07 0.39
N GLN A 910 24.26 36.59 1.63
CA GLN A 910 24.66 35.84 2.82
C GLN A 910 23.50 35.60 3.79
N GLN A 911 22.52 36.51 3.83
CA GLN A 911 21.38 36.47 4.73
C GLN A 911 20.07 36.76 3.98
N PRO A 912 18.90 36.32 4.50
CA PRO A 912 17.61 36.59 3.87
C PRO A 912 17.34 38.08 3.59
N GLY A 913 17.83 38.98 4.45
CA GLY A 913 17.72 40.42 4.25
C GLY A 913 18.45 40.95 3.01
N ASP A 914 19.46 40.25 2.49
CA ASP A 914 20.21 40.67 1.31
C ASP A 914 19.37 40.59 0.03
N TRP A 915 18.34 39.72 -0.01
CA TRP A 915 17.40 39.65 -1.13
C TRP A 915 16.62 40.96 -1.33
N ALA A 916 16.40 41.74 -0.27
CA ALA A 916 15.76 43.05 -0.36
C ALA A 916 16.57 44.05 -1.20
N ARG A 917 17.89 43.85 -1.33
CA ARG A 917 18.75 44.68 -2.20
C ARG A 917 18.44 44.48 -3.69
N LEU A 918 17.88 43.32 -4.05
CA LEU A 918 17.52 42.93 -5.40
C LEU A 918 16.04 43.18 -5.72
N ALA A 919 15.18 43.29 -4.70
CA ALA A 919 13.75 43.57 -4.87
C ALA A 919 13.51 44.88 -5.63
N GLY A 920 12.88 44.80 -6.82
CA GLY A 920 12.55 45.96 -7.65
C GLY A 920 13.72 46.60 -8.42
N LYS A 921 14.92 46.00 -8.40
CA LYS A 921 16.12 46.46 -9.11
C LYS A 921 16.60 45.39 -10.08
N GLY A 922 17.26 45.78 -11.16
CA GLY A 922 17.71 44.91 -12.26
C GLY A 922 18.91 44.05 -11.93
N GLY A 923 19.11 43.78 -10.63
CA GLY A 923 20.15 42.90 -10.15
C GLY A 923 21.50 43.56 -9.89
N CYS A 924 21.65 44.90 -9.87
CA CYS A 924 22.83 45.57 -9.30
C CYS A 924 22.63 47.08 -9.03
N SER A 925 23.62 47.72 -8.42
CA SER A 925 23.63 49.17 -8.11
C SER A 925 24.19 50.05 -9.23
N MET A 926 24.65 49.47 -10.35
CA MET A 926 25.24 50.21 -11.47
C MET A 926 24.16 50.96 -12.28
N ARG A 927 24.56 52.00 -13.02
CA ARG A 927 23.64 52.73 -13.92
C ARG A 927 23.18 51.79 -15.05
N CYS A 928 21.89 51.81 -15.38
CA CYS A 928 21.27 50.88 -16.31
C CYS A 928 21.95 50.90 -17.69
N GLY A 929 22.18 52.08 -18.26
CA GLY A 929 22.92 52.25 -19.53
C GLY A 929 22.19 51.72 -20.77
N ARG A 930 21.03 51.04 -20.62
CA ARG A 930 20.19 50.55 -21.72
C ARG A 930 19.55 51.72 -22.47
N THR A 931 19.47 51.61 -23.79
CA THR A 931 18.73 52.54 -24.65
C THR A 931 17.23 52.25 -24.57
N THR A 932 16.43 53.27 -24.27
CA THR A 932 14.97 53.17 -24.16
C THR A 932 14.28 53.99 -25.25
N GLY A 933 13.26 53.40 -25.89
CA GLY A 933 12.43 54.02 -26.92
C GLY A 933 13.08 54.07 -28.32
N ALA A 934 12.27 54.35 -29.35
CA ALA A 934 12.70 54.39 -30.76
C ALA A 934 13.76 55.47 -31.08
N ARG A 935 14.02 56.41 -30.15
CA ARG A 935 14.99 57.51 -30.30
C ARG A 935 16.32 57.30 -29.56
N GLY A 936 16.55 56.12 -28.95
CA GLY A 936 17.87 55.74 -28.43
C GLY A 936 18.37 56.52 -27.19
N ALA A 937 17.49 57.00 -26.31
CA ALA A 937 17.91 57.69 -25.09
C ALA A 937 18.48 56.70 -24.04
N ILE A 938 19.61 57.03 -23.42
CA ILE A 938 20.26 56.19 -22.40
C ILE A 938 19.51 56.30 -21.07
N CYS A 939 19.11 55.16 -20.50
CA CYS A 939 18.44 55.11 -19.20
C CYS A 939 19.37 55.55 -18.06
N GLY A 940 19.03 56.67 -17.40
CA GLY A 940 19.77 57.23 -16.26
C GLY A 940 19.45 56.60 -14.89
N ARG A 941 18.52 55.63 -14.81
CA ARG A 941 18.17 54.97 -13.55
C ARG A 941 19.26 53.97 -13.14
N LYS A 942 19.31 53.63 -11.84
CA LYS A 942 20.02 52.43 -11.37
C LYS A 942 19.43 51.20 -12.06
N CYS A 943 20.23 50.14 -12.22
CA CYS A 943 19.83 48.92 -12.92
C CYS A 943 18.43 48.47 -12.51
N HIS A 944 17.56 48.20 -13.49
CA HIS A 944 16.15 47.83 -13.29
C HIS A 944 15.79 46.60 -14.15
N GLY A 945 14.83 45.79 -13.66
CA GLY A 945 14.38 44.57 -14.34
C GLY A 945 13.73 44.85 -15.70
N MET A 946 13.56 43.82 -16.54
CA MET A 946 12.90 43.94 -17.86
C MET A 946 11.38 44.14 -17.76
N LEU A 947 10.79 44.03 -16.56
CA LEU A 947 9.34 44.12 -16.34
C LEU A 947 8.89 45.51 -15.87
N THR A 948 9.13 46.54 -16.67
CA THR A 948 8.32 47.77 -16.64
C THR A 948 7.98 48.18 -18.07
N GLY A 949 7.21 47.31 -18.74
CA GLY A 949 6.34 47.74 -19.83
C GLY A 949 5.08 48.37 -19.24
N SER A 950 5.21 49.50 -18.55
CA SER A 950 4.10 50.44 -18.46
C SER A 950 4.23 51.30 -19.71
N GLY A 951 3.34 51.06 -20.68
CA GLY A 951 3.17 51.97 -21.80
C GLY A 951 3.04 53.40 -21.29
N VAL A 952 3.88 54.27 -21.85
CA VAL A 952 3.53 55.67 -22.09
C VAL A 952 3.22 55.77 -23.56
#